data_AF-A0A355FBU5-F1
#
_entry.id   AF-A0A355FBU5-F1
#
_cell.length_a   1.000
_cell.length_b   1.000
_cell.length_c   1.000
_cell.angle_alpha   90.00
_cell.angle_beta   90.00
_cell.angle_gamma   90.00
#
_symmetry.space_group_name_H-M   'P 1'
#
loop_
_entity.id
_entity.type
_entity.pdbx_description
1 polymer ?
#
loop_
_entity_poly.entity_id
_entity_poly.type
_entity_poly.pdbx_seq_one_letter_code
_entity_poly.pdbx_strand_id
1 'polypeptide(L)'
;MKSFIWTRLFPSLALFKLAAGLAAFFLAYGSAESQDPRFPYFLYLAFIVELGVPALLLLAGGRGDARAVALGSFFLMGITAWCNRPLALASAQLGGAGLFQIAAALKLDCLTAFYIWRFVREFPVPTRTPARRLVDLMVRASGALGLFLLVSNLILGLVNRPLLPAALRDALAGLAPMRSMGLYYSLLMPAIAAALAHLIWKGRSLQDDEYRRVRIFLLGIAIGFGPMLLDVLAELFILPYRSIADTRPGLRLATVLTFSFCTLAIPLCTTYSVLVHRVLDVELLARRALQYALARASALALAMAPLAALAFYLYENRGRTLVELFSGSRLLLLLTATLVGGAALRYRRGLLEAIDRRFFRERYDARQILTLLVDRIRSTADAASLAHLIAREIDLALHLEGIALLVLDPRAGMLADPLRRTQKLDASSPLALLIANASEPLATDLEKPRSPVAGLPDKDRHWLVDSGFRLAVPILARDGALLGLIGLGEKKSGLPYLREDRQLLRAVASSAAWVLELAQAQSLGSLGSPRRAGRQDAELPLEPEPVVAAETAKECPHCGALFPTYTVFCSHCSRRLELSHVPYVLPGKFRFERRIGSGGMGVVYRGADIALGRPVAVKTLRHVSPEDAMRLRREARTAAAVSHRHLAPVYGLETWKGTPMLILELLEGGTLTQRIERGGLPPLETVELGIAMADALATLHGGDILHRDIKPSNIGFTRDGIPKLMDFGIARATFDRRRDHLTDPFVADEEDSLLSTTAWPRTPSTLSLSKQLVGTLAYLSPEALSGETPDASFDLWGLSVVLYECLLGRKLFTGDVHQVMARIKQGRVPEISLVLPDV
;
A
#
# COMPACT_ATOMS: atom_id res chain seq x y z
N MET A 1 -33.72 -1.03 -20.26
CA MET A 1 -33.57 -2.36 -20.91
C MET A 1 -32.47 -2.42 -21.98
N LYS A 2 -32.46 -1.54 -23.01
CA LYS A 2 -31.44 -1.59 -24.10
C LYS A 2 -29.98 -1.51 -23.62
N SER A 3 -29.66 -0.63 -22.67
CA SER A 3 -28.29 -0.51 -22.13
C SER A 3 -27.82 -1.79 -21.41
N PHE A 4 -28.71 -2.47 -20.69
CA PHE A 4 -28.40 -3.66 -19.88
C PHE A 4 -27.92 -4.85 -20.72
N ILE A 5 -28.58 -5.10 -21.86
CA ILE A 5 -28.26 -6.22 -22.76
C ILE A 5 -26.81 -6.09 -23.28
N TRP A 6 -26.45 -4.91 -23.80
CA TRP A 6 -25.15 -4.67 -24.43
C TRP A 6 -23.99 -4.47 -23.45
N THR A 7 -24.27 -4.15 -22.18
CA THR A 7 -23.22 -3.86 -21.19
C THR A 7 -23.04 -4.94 -20.14
N ARG A 8 -24.04 -5.78 -19.89
CA ARG A 8 -23.98 -6.80 -18.84
C ARG A 8 -24.29 -8.20 -19.36
N LEU A 9 -25.35 -8.38 -20.14
CA LEU A 9 -25.77 -9.72 -20.57
C LEU A 9 -24.72 -10.40 -21.46
N PHE A 10 -24.38 -9.79 -22.61
CA PHE A 10 -23.41 -10.41 -23.52
C PHE A 10 -22.02 -10.62 -22.90
N PRO A 11 -21.42 -9.67 -22.17
CA PRO A 11 -20.18 -9.92 -21.45
C PRO A 11 -20.29 -11.06 -20.43
N SER A 12 -21.41 -11.19 -19.72
CA SER A 12 -21.62 -12.30 -18.78
C SER A 12 -21.71 -13.66 -19.48
N LEU A 13 -22.40 -13.72 -20.63
CA LEU A 13 -22.46 -14.93 -21.46
C LEU A 13 -21.08 -15.29 -22.03
N ALA A 14 -20.26 -14.29 -22.38
CA ALA A 14 -18.91 -14.51 -22.86
C ALA A 14 -17.98 -15.01 -21.74
N LEU A 15 -18.12 -14.50 -20.52
CA LEU A 15 -17.43 -15.03 -19.33
C LEU A 15 -17.82 -16.48 -19.04
N PHE A 16 -19.12 -16.80 -19.12
CA PHE A 16 -19.60 -18.18 -18.98
C PHE A 16 -18.96 -19.10 -20.03
N LYS A 17 -18.97 -18.69 -21.31
CA LYS A 17 -18.36 -19.47 -22.39
C LYS A 17 -16.84 -19.62 -22.22
N LEU A 18 -16.17 -18.59 -21.73
CA LEU A 18 -14.74 -18.62 -21.42
C LEU A 18 -14.42 -19.64 -20.32
N ALA A 19 -15.17 -19.63 -19.23
CA ALA A 19 -15.01 -20.59 -18.14
C ALA A 19 -15.27 -22.03 -18.60
N ALA A 20 -16.34 -22.25 -19.38
CA ALA A 20 -16.63 -23.54 -19.99
C ALA A 20 -15.53 -23.98 -20.97
N GLY A 21 -14.97 -23.05 -21.76
CA GLY A 21 -13.88 -23.31 -22.70
C GLY A 21 -12.58 -23.71 -22.01
N LEU A 22 -12.24 -23.07 -20.89
CA LEU A 22 -11.09 -23.44 -20.06
C LEU A 22 -11.26 -24.85 -19.46
N ALA A 23 -12.43 -25.15 -18.90
CA ALA A 23 -12.72 -26.50 -18.39
C ALA A 23 -12.65 -27.56 -19.51
N ALA A 24 -13.26 -27.25 -20.67
CA ALA A 24 -13.25 -28.14 -21.83
C ALA A 24 -11.84 -28.37 -22.40
N PHE A 25 -10.98 -27.35 -22.36
CA PHE A 25 -9.58 -27.49 -22.76
C PHE A 25 -8.87 -28.57 -21.93
N PHE A 26 -8.96 -28.50 -20.59
CA PHE A 26 -8.30 -29.46 -19.72
C PHE A 26 -8.91 -30.87 -19.83
N LEU A 27 -10.23 -30.97 -20.05
CA LEU A 27 -10.90 -32.26 -20.25
C LEU A 27 -10.50 -32.95 -21.55
N ALA A 28 -10.38 -32.18 -22.65
CA ALA A 28 -10.02 -32.72 -23.95
C ALA A 28 -8.49 -32.86 -24.15
N TYR A 29 -7.69 -32.34 -23.23
CA TYR A 29 -6.23 -32.40 -23.26
C TYR A 29 -5.74 -33.85 -23.15
N GLY A 30 -5.00 -34.34 -24.15
CA GLY A 30 -4.48 -35.71 -24.21
C GLY A 30 -5.25 -36.66 -25.13
N SER A 31 -6.39 -36.24 -25.68
CA SER A 31 -7.13 -37.00 -26.71
C SER A 31 -6.37 -37.10 -28.04
N ALA A 32 -6.65 -38.13 -28.85
CA ALA A 32 -6.03 -38.32 -30.17
C ALA A 32 -6.18 -37.10 -31.09
N GLU A 33 -7.32 -36.40 -31.03
CA GLU A 33 -7.57 -35.16 -31.79
C GLU A 33 -6.83 -33.94 -31.23
N SER A 34 -6.46 -33.96 -29.94
CA SER A 34 -5.58 -32.92 -29.33
C SER A 34 -4.11 -33.12 -29.68
N GLN A 35 -3.74 -34.28 -30.23
CA GLN A 35 -2.39 -34.61 -30.66
C GLN A 35 -2.16 -34.33 -32.16
N ASP A 36 -3.12 -33.72 -32.87
CA ASP A 36 -2.98 -33.35 -34.29
C ASP A 36 -1.80 -32.38 -34.48
N PRO A 37 -0.73 -32.80 -35.21
CA PRO A 37 0.47 -31.98 -35.39
C PRO A 37 0.23 -30.72 -36.25
N ARG A 38 -0.91 -30.61 -36.94
CA ARG A 38 -1.24 -29.46 -37.82
C ARG A 38 -1.61 -28.19 -37.04
N PHE A 39 -2.01 -28.31 -35.79
CA PHE A 39 -2.27 -27.17 -34.90
C PHE A 39 -2.10 -27.57 -33.43
N PRO A 40 -0.99 -27.18 -32.78
CA PRO A 40 -0.72 -27.58 -31.41
C PRO A 40 -1.83 -27.13 -30.45
N TYR A 41 -2.44 -28.09 -29.76
CA TYR A 41 -3.62 -27.82 -28.93
C TYR A 41 -3.37 -26.78 -27.83
N PHE A 42 -2.16 -26.72 -27.27
CA PHE A 42 -1.77 -25.76 -26.24
C PHE A 42 -1.94 -24.28 -26.66
N LEU A 43 -1.91 -23.99 -27.96
CA LEU A 43 -2.07 -22.62 -28.47
C LEU A 43 -3.47 -22.06 -28.20
N TYR A 44 -4.50 -22.91 -28.10
CA TYR A 44 -5.84 -22.47 -27.70
C TYR A 44 -5.81 -21.85 -26.29
N LEU A 45 -5.08 -22.45 -25.35
CA LEU A 45 -4.90 -21.91 -24.01
C LEU A 45 -4.07 -20.61 -24.04
N ALA A 46 -3.03 -20.54 -24.87
CA ALA A 46 -2.22 -19.33 -25.03
C ALA A 46 -3.09 -18.13 -25.48
N PHE A 47 -3.87 -18.27 -26.56
CA PHE A 47 -4.78 -17.21 -27.02
C PHE A 47 -5.86 -16.85 -26.00
N ILE A 48 -6.35 -17.85 -25.27
CA ILE A 48 -7.32 -17.64 -24.18
C ILE A 48 -6.70 -16.77 -23.06
N VAL A 49 -5.44 -16.99 -22.71
CA VAL A 49 -4.78 -16.19 -21.69
C VAL A 49 -4.41 -14.80 -22.22
N GLU A 50 -3.82 -14.72 -23.42
CA GLU A 50 -3.29 -13.49 -24.02
C GLU A 50 -4.36 -12.40 -24.23
N LEU A 51 -5.56 -12.78 -24.67
CA LEU A 51 -6.67 -11.84 -24.89
C LEU A 51 -7.62 -11.77 -23.68
N GLY A 52 -7.74 -12.86 -22.93
CA GLY A 52 -8.67 -12.97 -21.80
C GLY A 52 -8.21 -12.14 -20.61
N VAL A 53 -6.91 -12.13 -20.32
CA VAL A 53 -6.34 -11.32 -19.23
C VAL A 53 -6.60 -9.82 -19.48
N PRO A 54 -6.18 -9.20 -20.61
CA PRO A 54 -6.51 -7.80 -20.90
C PRO A 54 -8.02 -7.49 -20.87
N ALA A 55 -8.85 -8.40 -21.38
CA ALA A 55 -10.30 -8.23 -21.38
C ALA A 55 -10.88 -8.11 -19.96
N LEU A 56 -10.54 -9.06 -19.08
CA LEU A 56 -10.98 -9.08 -17.69
C LEU A 56 -10.50 -7.84 -16.94
N LEU A 57 -9.27 -7.42 -17.20
CA LEU A 57 -8.66 -6.27 -16.55
C LEU A 57 -9.34 -4.95 -16.92
N LEU A 58 -9.60 -4.75 -18.21
CA LEU A 58 -10.32 -3.57 -18.69
C LEU A 58 -11.76 -3.53 -18.19
N LEU A 59 -12.43 -4.69 -18.09
CA LEU A 59 -13.80 -4.78 -17.57
C LEU A 59 -13.89 -4.62 -16.05
N ALA A 60 -12.90 -5.13 -15.31
CA ALA A 60 -12.84 -5.02 -13.85
C ALA A 60 -12.45 -3.61 -13.40
N GLY A 61 -11.41 -3.03 -14.01
CA GLY A 61 -10.90 -1.70 -13.64
C GLY A 61 -11.61 -0.53 -14.35
N GLY A 62 -12.33 -0.78 -15.44
CA GLY A 62 -12.95 0.24 -16.29
C GLY A 62 -14.43 0.46 -16.02
N ARG A 63 -15.00 0.03 -14.88
CA ARG A 63 -16.45 0.09 -14.61
C ARG A 63 -17.06 1.50 -14.75
N GLY A 64 -16.25 2.56 -14.68
CA GLY A 64 -16.64 3.95 -14.90
C GLY A 64 -16.31 4.54 -16.29
N ASP A 65 -15.54 3.87 -17.14
CA ASP A 65 -15.12 4.37 -18.46
C ASP A 65 -15.69 3.52 -19.60
N ALA A 66 -16.57 4.13 -20.40
CA ALA A 66 -17.20 3.49 -21.55
C ALA A 66 -16.20 2.98 -22.59
N ARG A 67 -15.04 3.64 -22.73
CA ARG A 67 -13.94 3.23 -23.63
C ARG A 67 -13.33 1.92 -23.17
N ALA A 68 -13.00 1.82 -21.88
CA ALA A 68 -12.44 0.61 -21.28
C ALA A 68 -13.42 -0.57 -21.34
N VAL A 69 -14.70 -0.33 -21.05
CA VAL A 69 -15.75 -1.35 -21.18
C VAL A 69 -15.92 -1.82 -22.62
N ALA A 70 -15.92 -0.91 -23.59
CA ALA A 70 -16.05 -1.26 -25.01
C ALA A 70 -14.85 -2.08 -25.51
N LEU A 71 -13.62 -1.66 -25.20
CA LEU A 71 -12.40 -2.36 -25.59
C LEU A 71 -12.25 -3.71 -24.86
N GLY A 72 -12.53 -3.76 -23.56
CA GLY A 72 -12.51 -5.00 -22.78
C GLY A 72 -13.56 -6.00 -23.28
N SER A 73 -14.75 -5.53 -23.65
CA SER A 73 -15.78 -6.36 -24.27
C SER A 73 -15.37 -6.83 -25.66
N PHE A 74 -14.68 -6.01 -26.46
CA PHE A 74 -14.15 -6.43 -27.77
C PHE A 74 -13.19 -7.62 -27.62
N PHE A 75 -12.21 -7.54 -26.72
CA PHE A 75 -11.31 -8.66 -26.45
C PHE A 75 -12.05 -9.88 -25.90
N LEU A 76 -13.01 -9.66 -24.98
CA LEU A 76 -13.83 -10.73 -24.40
C LEU A 76 -14.73 -11.44 -25.42
N MET A 77 -15.23 -10.75 -26.45
CA MET A 77 -15.98 -11.42 -27.52
C MET A 77 -15.03 -12.19 -28.43
N GLY A 78 -13.88 -11.62 -28.79
CA GLY A 78 -12.90 -12.24 -29.70
C GLY A 78 -12.34 -13.56 -29.16
N ILE A 79 -12.02 -13.61 -27.86
CA ILE A 79 -11.54 -14.83 -27.20
C ILE A 79 -12.54 -15.99 -27.25
N THR A 80 -13.85 -15.71 -27.30
CA THR A 80 -14.85 -16.80 -27.32
C THR A 80 -14.76 -17.67 -28.57
N ALA A 81 -14.17 -17.19 -29.67
CA ALA A 81 -13.93 -18.00 -30.86
C ALA A 81 -12.92 -19.14 -30.59
N TRP A 82 -11.90 -18.86 -29.77
CA TRP A 82 -10.87 -19.82 -29.38
C TRP A 82 -11.36 -20.88 -28.40
N CYS A 83 -12.51 -20.65 -27.76
CA CYS A 83 -13.17 -21.64 -26.91
C CYS A 83 -13.95 -22.69 -27.73
N ASN A 84 -14.28 -22.43 -29.00
CA ASN A 84 -15.17 -23.29 -29.78
C ASN A 84 -14.64 -24.71 -29.98
N ARG A 85 -13.36 -24.86 -30.33
CA ARG A 85 -12.77 -26.18 -30.59
C ARG A 85 -12.59 -27.00 -29.30
N PRO A 86 -12.06 -26.45 -28.19
CA PRO A 86 -12.08 -27.15 -26.91
C PRO A 86 -13.46 -27.63 -26.49
N LEU A 87 -14.48 -26.76 -26.60
CA LEU A 87 -15.86 -27.10 -26.26
C LEU A 87 -16.43 -28.22 -27.16
N ALA A 88 -16.13 -28.20 -28.46
CA ALA A 88 -16.57 -29.24 -29.39
C ALA A 88 -15.95 -30.60 -29.06
N LEU A 89 -14.64 -30.65 -28.78
CA LEU A 89 -13.93 -31.88 -28.42
C LEU A 89 -14.43 -32.47 -27.10
N ALA A 90 -14.54 -31.65 -26.06
CA ALA A 90 -15.07 -32.11 -24.77
C ALA A 90 -16.53 -32.58 -24.90
N SER A 91 -17.34 -31.90 -25.72
CA SER A 91 -18.71 -32.33 -25.98
C SER A 91 -18.79 -33.66 -26.72
N ALA A 92 -17.86 -33.95 -27.64
CA ALA A 92 -17.81 -35.22 -28.35
C ALA A 92 -17.43 -36.37 -27.41
N GLN A 93 -16.47 -36.15 -26.51
CA GLN A 93 -16.06 -37.14 -25.51
C GLN A 93 -17.17 -37.49 -24.51
N LEU A 94 -18.00 -36.52 -24.14
CA LEU A 94 -19.07 -36.67 -23.13
C LEU A 94 -20.42 -37.07 -23.74
N GLY A 95 -20.46 -37.61 -24.96
CA GLY A 95 -21.69 -38.14 -25.56
C GLY A 95 -22.70 -37.08 -26.04
N GLY A 96 -22.26 -35.85 -26.31
CA GLY A 96 -23.01 -34.90 -27.13
C GLY A 96 -24.23 -34.21 -26.50
N ALA A 97 -24.53 -34.42 -25.21
CA ALA A 97 -25.62 -33.73 -24.52
C ALA A 97 -25.12 -33.12 -23.19
N GLY A 98 -24.78 -31.82 -23.19
CA GLY A 98 -24.30 -31.16 -21.99
C GLY A 98 -24.03 -29.66 -22.10
N LEU A 99 -23.60 -29.06 -20.99
CA LEU A 99 -23.26 -27.64 -20.83
C LEU A 99 -22.27 -27.14 -21.90
N PHE A 100 -21.29 -27.96 -22.29
CA PHE A 100 -20.27 -27.61 -23.29
C PHE A 100 -20.86 -27.42 -24.70
N GLN A 101 -21.88 -28.20 -25.06
CA GLN A 101 -22.54 -28.06 -26.36
C GLN A 101 -23.35 -26.76 -26.43
N ILE A 102 -24.02 -26.38 -25.33
CA ILE A 102 -24.73 -25.10 -25.21
C ILE A 102 -23.72 -23.95 -25.30
N ALA A 103 -22.59 -24.05 -24.61
CA ALA A 103 -21.52 -23.06 -24.67
C ALA A 103 -20.88 -22.97 -26.08
N ALA A 104 -20.73 -24.09 -26.80
CA ALA A 104 -20.22 -24.12 -28.17
C ALA A 104 -21.18 -23.44 -29.17
N ALA A 105 -22.49 -23.59 -28.98
CA ALA A 105 -23.51 -22.99 -29.83
C ALA A 105 -23.59 -21.44 -29.68
N LEU A 106 -23.15 -20.89 -28.54
CA LEU A 106 -23.09 -19.46 -28.28
C LEU A 106 -21.93 -18.79 -29.04
N LYS A 107 -22.07 -18.54 -30.34
CA LYS A 107 -21.07 -17.81 -31.15
C LYS A 107 -21.07 -16.30 -30.88
N LEU A 108 -20.58 -15.91 -29.70
CA LEU A 108 -20.55 -14.52 -29.23
C LEU A 108 -19.51 -13.64 -29.94
N ASP A 109 -18.55 -14.25 -30.62
CA ASP A 109 -17.53 -13.57 -31.42
C ASP A 109 -18.11 -12.74 -32.57
N CYS A 110 -19.36 -13.01 -33.00
CA CYS A 110 -20.08 -12.17 -33.97
C CYS A 110 -20.34 -10.73 -33.49
N LEU A 111 -20.30 -10.48 -32.17
CA LEU A 111 -20.49 -9.15 -31.59
C LEU A 111 -19.19 -8.33 -31.52
N THR A 112 -18.04 -8.89 -31.92
CA THR A 112 -16.74 -8.20 -31.91
C THR A 112 -16.77 -6.89 -32.69
N ALA A 113 -17.34 -6.89 -33.91
CA ALA A 113 -17.49 -5.69 -34.75
C ALA A 113 -18.29 -4.58 -34.05
N PHE A 114 -19.36 -4.93 -33.33
CA PHE A 114 -20.15 -3.96 -32.58
C PHE A 114 -19.32 -3.28 -31.47
N TYR A 115 -18.57 -4.04 -30.68
CA TYR A 115 -17.80 -3.49 -29.57
C TYR A 115 -16.62 -2.63 -30.03
N ILE A 116 -15.96 -2.97 -31.14
CA ILE A 116 -14.89 -2.12 -31.69
C ILE A 116 -15.43 -0.81 -32.27
N TRP A 117 -16.58 -0.83 -32.97
CA TRP A 117 -17.22 0.41 -33.44
C TRP A 117 -17.72 1.28 -32.28
N ARG A 118 -18.21 0.65 -31.21
CA ARG A 118 -18.55 1.37 -29.97
C ARG A 118 -17.31 2.02 -29.34
N PHE A 119 -16.16 1.35 -29.38
CA PHE A 119 -14.89 1.93 -28.94
C PHE A 119 -14.48 3.12 -29.82
N VAL A 120 -14.54 2.99 -31.14
CA VAL A 120 -14.24 4.06 -32.12
C VAL A 120 -15.08 5.33 -31.88
N ARG A 121 -16.33 5.16 -31.44
CA ARG A 121 -17.22 6.29 -31.12
C ARG A 121 -16.70 7.16 -29.97
N GLU A 122 -16.16 6.53 -28.94
CA GLU A 122 -15.74 7.20 -27.70
C GLU A 122 -14.24 7.56 -27.70
N PHE A 123 -13.42 6.85 -28.47
CA PHE A 123 -11.95 6.95 -28.46
C PHE A 123 -11.39 7.56 -29.76
N PRO A 124 -10.28 8.35 -29.74
CA PRO A 124 -9.58 8.91 -28.58
C PRO A 124 -10.32 10.06 -27.89
N VAL A 125 -11.08 10.83 -28.66
CA VAL A 125 -12.04 11.86 -28.20
C VAL A 125 -13.40 11.52 -28.83
N PRO A 126 -14.54 11.84 -28.20
CA PRO A 126 -15.86 11.61 -28.80
C PRO A 126 -15.96 12.19 -30.23
N THR A 127 -16.47 11.40 -31.17
CA THR A 127 -16.50 11.78 -32.59
C THR A 127 -17.34 13.05 -32.81
N ARG A 128 -16.77 14.07 -33.47
CA ARG A 128 -17.43 15.35 -33.77
C ARG A 128 -18.50 15.21 -34.88
N THR A 129 -19.46 16.14 -34.90
CA THR A 129 -20.52 16.27 -35.90
C THR A 129 -19.95 16.96 -37.15
N PRO A 130 -19.37 16.21 -38.10
CA PRO A 130 -20.22 15.43 -39.01
C PRO A 130 -19.98 13.91 -39.02
N ALA A 131 -18.79 13.42 -38.65
CA ALA A 131 -18.45 12.00 -38.68
C ALA A 131 -19.25 11.14 -37.67
N ARG A 132 -19.81 11.76 -36.63
CA ARG A 132 -20.63 11.08 -35.61
C ARG A 132 -21.81 10.28 -36.20
N ARG A 133 -22.50 10.83 -37.22
CA ARG A 133 -23.66 10.14 -37.85
C ARG A 133 -23.25 8.84 -38.52
N LEU A 134 -22.11 8.84 -39.22
CA LEU A 134 -21.56 7.66 -39.87
C LEU A 134 -21.16 6.61 -38.83
N VAL A 135 -20.45 7.01 -37.77
CA VAL A 135 -20.04 6.08 -36.70
C VAL A 135 -21.27 5.48 -35.99
N ASP A 136 -22.29 6.27 -35.69
CA ASP A 136 -23.52 5.77 -35.07
C ASP A 136 -24.33 4.85 -36.01
N LEU A 137 -24.24 5.06 -37.33
CA LEU A 137 -24.77 4.11 -38.32
C LEU A 137 -23.99 2.81 -38.28
N MET A 138 -22.65 2.86 -38.29
CA MET A 138 -21.79 1.66 -38.26
C MET A 138 -21.95 0.86 -36.96
N VAL A 139 -22.11 1.51 -35.81
CA VAL A 139 -22.43 0.84 -34.54
C VAL A 139 -23.76 0.07 -34.64
N ARG A 140 -24.81 0.69 -35.21
CA ARG A 140 -26.12 0.05 -35.38
C ARG A 140 -26.07 -1.10 -36.38
N ALA A 141 -25.42 -0.89 -37.53
CA ALA A 141 -25.26 -1.90 -38.57
C ALA A 141 -24.49 -3.11 -38.05
N SER A 142 -23.37 -2.89 -37.35
CA SER A 142 -22.56 -3.96 -36.77
C SER A 142 -23.31 -4.72 -35.66
N GLY A 143 -24.10 -4.01 -34.84
CA GLY A 143 -24.95 -4.64 -33.83
C GLY A 143 -26.07 -5.49 -34.42
N ALA A 144 -26.72 -5.02 -35.49
CA ALA A 144 -27.75 -5.77 -36.21
C ALA A 144 -27.18 -7.00 -36.90
N LEU A 145 -26.05 -6.86 -37.60
CA LEU A 145 -25.32 -7.97 -38.22
C LEU A 145 -24.93 -9.00 -37.17
N GLY A 146 -24.30 -8.59 -36.07
CA GLY A 146 -23.90 -9.49 -35.00
C GLY A 146 -25.08 -10.24 -34.38
N LEU A 147 -26.21 -9.57 -34.13
CA LEU A 147 -27.40 -10.23 -33.61
C LEU A 147 -28.00 -11.24 -34.61
N PHE A 148 -28.06 -10.88 -35.90
CA PHE A 148 -28.50 -11.78 -36.96
C PHE A 148 -27.63 -13.05 -37.01
N LEU A 149 -26.30 -12.88 -36.95
CA LEU A 149 -25.35 -13.98 -36.94
C LEU A 149 -25.50 -14.85 -35.69
N LEU A 150 -25.68 -14.25 -34.50
CA LEU A 150 -25.87 -14.96 -33.25
C LEU A 150 -27.13 -15.83 -33.29
N VAL A 151 -28.26 -15.23 -33.70
CA VAL A 151 -29.56 -15.93 -33.79
C VAL A 151 -29.50 -17.03 -34.85
N SER A 152 -28.91 -16.77 -36.02
CA SER A 152 -28.76 -17.77 -37.08
C SER A 152 -27.93 -18.97 -36.61
N ASN A 153 -26.82 -18.74 -35.89
CA ASN A 153 -26.01 -19.83 -35.33
C ASN A 153 -26.73 -20.59 -34.21
N LEU A 154 -27.51 -19.90 -33.38
CA LEU A 154 -28.30 -20.54 -32.32
C LEU A 154 -29.38 -21.44 -32.91
N ILE A 155 -30.07 -20.98 -33.97
CA ILE A 155 -31.03 -21.79 -34.73
C ILE A 155 -30.34 -23.01 -35.31
N LEU A 156 -29.19 -22.85 -35.98
CA LEU A 156 -28.43 -23.98 -36.56
C LEU A 156 -28.02 -25.00 -35.48
N GLY A 157 -27.59 -24.53 -34.30
CA GLY A 157 -27.24 -25.38 -33.16
C GLY A 157 -28.44 -26.12 -32.56
N LEU A 158 -29.64 -25.53 -32.61
CA LEU A 158 -30.89 -26.20 -32.21
C LEU A 158 -31.33 -27.23 -33.24
N VAL A 159 -31.27 -26.89 -34.53
CA VAL A 159 -31.65 -27.73 -35.68
C VAL A 159 -30.85 -29.03 -35.75
N ASN A 160 -29.56 -28.99 -35.40
CA ASN A 160 -28.72 -30.18 -35.37
C ASN A 160 -29.01 -31.13 -34.19
N ARG A 161 -30.02 -30.87 -33.35
CA ARG A 161 -30.44 -31.80 -32.30
C ARG A 161 -31.31 -32.93 -32.88
N PRO A 162 -31.04 -34.20 -32.52
CA PRO A 162 -31.81 -35.34 -33.03
C PRO A 162 -33.30 -35.33 -32.63
N LEU A 163 -33.70 -34.49 -31.68
CA LEU A 163 -35.06 -34.37 -31.13
C LEU A 163 -36.05 -33.57 -32.01
N LEU A 164 -35.60 -32.84 -33.05
CA LEU A 164 -36.49 -32.04 -33.90
C LEU A 164 -37.04 -32.86 -35.09
N PRO A 165 -38.34 -32.75 -35.42
CA PRO A 165 -38.93 -33.37 -36.62
C PRO A 165 -38.20 -32.96 -37.90
N ALA A 166 -38.02 -33.89 -38.84
CA ALA A 166 -37.25 -33.68 -40.08
C ALA A 166 -37.73 -32.47 -40.90
N ALA A 167 -39.05 -32.28 -41.03
CA ALA A 167 -39.63 -31.15 -41.76
C ALA A 167 -39.28 -29.77 -41.13
N LEU A 168 -39.27 -29.69 -39.79
CA LEU A 168 -38.87 -28.48 -39.08
C LEU A 168 -37.35 -28.25 -39.18
N ARG A 169 -36.58 -29.34 -39.23
CA ARG A 169 -35.13 -29.32 -39.43
C ARG A 169 -34.77 -28.74 -40.80
N ASP A 170 -35.45 -29.16 -41.86
CA ASP A 170 -35.22 -28.69 -43.23
C ASP A 170 -35.70 -27.24 -43.43
N ALA A 171 -36.86 -26.87 -42.86
CA ALA A 171 -37.36 -25.50 -42.90
C ALA A 171 -36.43 -24.50 -42.17
N LEU A 172 -35.91 -24.89 -40.99
CA LEU A 172 -34.96 -24.06 -40.24
C LEU A 172 -33.55 -24.08 -40.85
N ALA A 173 -33.15 -25.17 -41.52
CA ALA A 173 -31.90 -25.23 -42.26
C ALA A 173 -31.89 -24.28 -43.47
N GLY A 174 -33.04 -24.10 -44.15
CA GLY A 174 -33.20 -23.12 -45.24
C GLY A 174 -33.09 -21.65 -44.79
N LEU A 175 -33.32 -21.37 -43.51
CA LEU A 175 -33.21 -20.03 -42.92
C LEU A 175 -31.79 -19.67 -42.42
N ALA A 176 -30.85 -20.61 -42.44
CA ALA A 176 -29.53 -20.46 -41.84
C ALA A 176 -28.41 -20.43 -42.91
N PRO A 177 -28.09 -19.27 -43.49
CA PRO A 177 -27.20 -19.14 -44.65
C PRO A 177 -25.71 -19.44 -44.41
N MET A 178 -25.28 -19.80 -43.19
CA MET A 178 -23.85 -19.90 -42.84
C MET A 178 -23.42 -21.30 -42.42
N ARG A 179 -23.26 -22.20 -43.41
CA ARG A 179 -22.59 -23.50 -43.21
C ARG A 179 -21.06 -23.43 -43.31
N SER A 180 -20.49 -22.43 -43.98
CA SER A 180 -19.03 -22.31 -44.13
C SER A 180 -18.44 -21.28 -43.17
N MET A 181 -17.39 -21.67 -42.43
CA MET A 181 -16.59 -20.74 -41.62
C MET A 181 -16.08 -19.55 -42.44
N GLY A 182 -15.86 -19.74 -43.75
CA GLY A 182 -15.42 -18.68 -44.68
C GLY A 182 -16.43 -17.55 -44.85
N LEU A 183 -17.72 -17.85 -45.06
CA LEU A 183 -18.76 -16.81 -45.20
C LEU A 183 -19.01 -16.03 -43.89
N TYR A 184 -18.83 -16.69 -42.75
CA TYR A 184 -18.97 -16.06 -41.45
C TYR A 184 -17.90 -15.00 -41.20
N TYR A 185 -16.62 -15.35 -41.40
CA TYR A 185 -15.52 -14.39 -41.20
C TYR A 185 -15.40 -13.37 -42.32
N SER A 186 -15.83 -13.69 -43.55
CA SER A 186 -15.84 -12.73 -44.67
C SER A 186 -16.81 -11.56 -44.46
N LEU A 187 -17.88 -11.74 -43.67
CA LEU A 187 -18.79 -10.65 -43.31
C LEU A 187 -18.31 -9.87 -42.06
N LEU A 188 -17.68 -10.56 -41.11
CA LEU A 188 -17.26 -9.97 -39.84
C LEU A 188 -15.95 -9.16 -39.96
N MET A 189 -14.95 -9.68 -40.68
CA MET A 189 -13.61 -9.09 -40.72
C MET A 189 -13.54 -7.74 -41.43
N PRO A 190 -14.24 -7.49 -42.55
CA PRO A 190 -14.27 -6.17 -43.16
C PRO A 190 -14.82 -5.09 -42.22
N ALA A 191 -15.82 -5.43 -41.38
CA ALA A 191 -16.39 -4.49 -40.41
C ALA A 191 -15.38 -4.11 -39.31
N ILE A 192 -14.57 -5.06 -38.85
CA ILE A 192 -13.48 -4.82 -37.88
C ILE A 192 -12.35 -4.02 -38.54
N ALA A 193 -11.94 -4.39 -39.75
CA ALA A 193 -10.90 -3.70 -40.50
C ALA A 193 -11.26 -2.24 -40.76
N ALA A 194 -12.51 -1.97 -41.14
CA ALA A 194 -13.02 -0.61 -41.32
C ALA A 194 -13.00 0.20 -40.00
N ALA A 195 -13.34 -0.43 -38.87
CA ALA A 195 -13.27 0.22 -37.56
C ALA A 195 -11.81 0.60 -37.21
N LEU A 196 -10.85 -0.31 -37.42
CA LEU A 196 -9.43 -0.06 -37.16
C LEU A 196 -8.85 1.02 -38.09
N ALA A 197 -9.19 0.99 -39.37
CA ALA A 197 -8.78 2.01 -40.33
C ALA A 197 -9.32 3.40 -39.96
N HIS A 198 -10.60 3.48 -39.56
CA HIS A 198 -11.20 4.72 -39.08
C HIS A 198 -10.53 5.24 -37.81
N LEU A 199 -10.14 4.36 -36.90
CA LEU A 199 -9.44 4.71 -35.66
C LEU A 199 -8.06 5.33 -35.94
N ILE A 200 -7.30 4.75 -36.89
CA ILE A 200 -6.01 5.28 -37.36
C ILE A 200 -6.19 6.65 -38.01
N TRP A 201 -7.19 6.80 -38.88
CA TRP A 201 -7.52 8.07 -39.52
C TRP A 201 -7.87 9.15 -38.49
N LYS A 202 -8.75 8.83 -37.54
CA LYS A 202 -9.16 9.73 -36.44
C LYS A 202 -7.98 10.17 -35.58
N GLY A 203 -7.02 9.28 -35.33
CA GLY A 203 -5.81 9.58 -34.58
C GLY A 203 -4.98 10.71 -35.17
N ARG A 204 -4.93 10.87 -36.51
CA ARG A 204 -4.14 11.91 -37.20
C ARG A 204 -4.56 13.35 -36.88
N SER A 205 -5.73 13.55 -36.30
CA SER A 205 -6.30 14.88 -36.01
C SER A 205 -5.95 15.43 -34.61
N LEU A 206 -5.13 14.72 -33.84
CA LEU A 206 -4.70 15.10 -32.48
C LEU A 206 -3.43 15.98 -32.50
N GLN A 207 -3.23 16.80 -31.47
CA GLN A 207 -1.98 17.57 -31.27
C GLN A 207 -0.77 16.64 -31.08
N ASP A 208 0.45 17.08 -31.39
CA ASP A 208 1.65 16.23 -31.53
C ASP A 208 1.94 15.34 -30.32
N ASP A 209 1.79 15.86 -29.10
CA ASP A 209 2.01 15.09 -27.87
C ASP A 209 0.92 14.04 -27.63
N GLU A 210 -0.35 14.31 -27.95
CA GLU A 210 -1.45 13.34 -27.88
C GLU A 210 -1.40 12.31 -29.01
N TYR A 211 -0.96 12.73 -30.19
CA TYR A 211 -0.85 11.88 -31.37
C TYR A 211 0.19 10.78 -31.17
N ARG A 212 1.37 11.11 -30.64
CA ARG A 212 2.42 10.11 -30.37
C ARG A 212 1.93 9.00 -29.42
N ARG A 213 1.10 9.36 -28.44
CA ARG A 213 0.51 8.48 -27.42
C ARG A 213 -0.50 7.51 -28.01
N VAL A 214 -1.46 8.05 -28.76
CA VAL A 214 -2.50 7.26 -29.43
C VAL A 214 -1.89 6.38 -30.52
N ARG A 215 -0.88 6.86 -31.25
CA ARG A 215 -0.22 6.11 -32.33
C ARG A 215 0.43 4.82 -31.85
N ILE A 216 1.10 4.80 -30.70
CA ILE A 216 1.74 3.59 -30.17
C ILE A 216 0.68 2.54 -29.81
N PHE A 217 -0.43 2.96 -29.22
CA PHE A 217 -1.55 2.08 -28.89
C PHE A 217 -2.19 1.47 -30.15
N LEU A 218 -2.44 2.28 -31.17
CA LEU A 218 -3.02 1.82 -32.44
C LEU A 218 -2.06 0.92 -33.21
N LEU A 219 -0.75 1.21 -33.17
CA LEU A 219 0.27 0.36 -33.77
C LEU A 219 0.29 -1.02 -33.12
N GLY A 220 0.12 -1.12 -31.80
CA GLY A 220 0.02 -2.40 -31.09
C GLY A 220 -1.18 -3.25 -31.50
N ILE A 221 -2.36 -2.63 -31.61
CA ILE A 221 -3.57 -3.32 -32.10
C ILE A 221 -3.39 -3.75 -33.56
N ALA A 222 -2.81 -2.88 -34.40
CA ALA A 222 -2.56 -3.18 -35.80
C ALA A 222 -1.53 -4.32 -35.98
N ILE A 223 -0.45 -4.34 -35.20
CA ILE A 223 0.51 -5.45 -35.19
C ILE A 223 -0.17 -6.73 -34.72
N GLY A 224 -0.99 -6.65 -33.67
CA GLY A 224 -1.67 -7.82 -33.10
C GLY A 224 -2.67 -8.49 -34.04
N PHE A 225 -3.55 -7.72 -34.67
CA PHE A 225 -4.59 -8.24 -35.55
C PHE A 225 -4.20 -8.26 -37.04
N GLY A 226 -3.12 -7.58 -37.41
CA GLY A 226 -2.66 -7.43 -38.79
C GLY A 226 -2.43 -8.77 -39.51
N PRO A 227 -1.67 -9.72 -38.92
CA PRO A 227 -1.48 -11.03 -39.53
C PRO A 227 -2.78 -11.80 -39.74
N MET A 228 -3.72 -11.71 -38.80
CA MET A 228 -5.04 -12.35 -38.92
C MET A 228 -5.86 -11.75 -40.06
N LEU A 229 -5.81 -10.42 -40.20
CA LEU A 229 -6.51 -9.72 -41.28
C LEU A 229 -5.90 -10.08 -42.63
N LEU A 230 -4.57 -10.18 -42.73
CA LEU A 230 -3.88 -10.59 -43.95
C LEU A 230 -4.18 -12.04 -44.33
N ASP A 231 -4.25 -12.95 -43.36
CA ASP A 231 -4.63 -14.36 -43.57
C ASP A 231 -6.05 -14.47 -44.14
N VAL A 232 -7.01 -13.73 -43.58
CA VAL A 232 -8.40 -13.70 -44.08
C VAL A 232 -8.50 -13.07 -45.47
N LEU A 233 -7.75 -11.98 -45.73
CA LEU A 233 -7.72 -11.36 -47.05
C LEU A 233 -7.08 -12.29 -48.09
N ALA A 234 -6.02 -13.01 -47.72
CA ALA A 234 -5.42 -14.01 -48.57
C ALA A 234 -6.42 -15.14 -48.88
N GLU A 235 -7.17 -15.63 -47.90
CA GLU A 235 -8.24 -16.61 -48.12
C GLU A 235 -9.34 -16.09 -49.07
N LEU A 236 -9.67 -14.79 -49.00
CA LEU A 236 -10.72 -14.18 -49.81
C LEU A 236 -10.32 -13.97 -51.27
N PHE A 237 -9.10 -13.52 -51.50
CA PHE A 237 -8.65 -13.03 -52.81
C PHE A 237 -7.71 -14.00 -53.54
N ILE A 238 -7.16 -14.99 -52.85
CA ILE A 238 -6.23 -15.98 -53.42
C ILE A 238 -6.88 -17.36 -53.34
N LEU A 239 -7.54 -17.74 -54.44
CA LEU A 239 -8.39 -18.95 -54.54
C LEU A 239 -7.71 -20.31 -54.23
N PRO A 240 -6.36 -20.48 -54.23
CA PRO A 240 -5.71 -21.67 -53.66
C PRO A 240 -5.00 -21.47 -52.31
N TYR A 241 -5.11 -20.31 -51.65
CA TYR A 241 -4.32 -19.99 -50.45
C TYR A 241 -4.40 -21.06 -49.35
N ARG A 242 -5.63 -21.48 -49.01
CA ARG A 242 -5.87 -22.47 -47.96
C ARG A 242 -5.30 -23.85 -48.32
N SER A 243 -5.45 -24.24 -49.59
CA SER A 243 -4.90 -25.50 -50.12
C SER A 243 -3.36 -25.52 -50.08
N ILE A 244 -2.72 -24.38 -50.40
CA ILE A 244 -1.26 -24.22 -50.35
C ILE A 244 -0.76 -24.21 -48.91
N ALA A 245 -1.46 -23.54 -48.00
CA ALA A 245 -1.11 -23.49 -46.58
C ALA A 245 -1.23 -24.88 -45.92
N ASP A 246 -2.27 -25.65 -46.27
CA ASP A 246 -2.52 -26.98 -45.70
C ASP A 246 -1.57 -28.06 -46.23
N THR A 247 -1.04 -27.89 -47.44
CA THR A 247 -0.06 -28.82 -48.04
C THR A 247 1.38 -28.58 -47.55
N ARG A 248 1.66 -27.47 -46.88
CA ARG A 248 3.01 -27.11 -46.38
C ARG A 248 3.01 -26.90 -44.87
N PRO A 249 3.30 -27.93 -44.05
CA PRO A 249 3.20 -27.85 -42.59
C PRO A 249 4.08 -26.75 -41.98
N GLY A 250 5.28 -26.52 -42.52
CA GLY A 250 6.18 -25.45 -42.05
C GLY A 250 5.65 -24.04 -42.33
N LEU A 251 4.88 -23.83 -43.41
CA LEU A 251 4.27 -22.53 -43.70
C LEU A 251 3.12 -22.26 -42.71
N ARG A 252 2.28 -23.26 -42.47
CA ARG A 252 1.17 -23.17 -41.51
C ARG A 252 1.65 -22.93 -40.08
N LEU A 253 2.69 -23.64 -39.64
CA LEU A 253 3.31 -23.41 -38.34
C LEU A 253 3.89 -21.99 -38.24
N ALA A 254 4.59 -21.51 -39.27
CA ALA A 254 5.13 -20.15 -39.29
C ALA A 254 4.02 -19.09 -39.20
N THR A 255 2.90 -19.26 -39.90
CA THR A 255 1.74 -18.37 -39.80
C THR A 255 1.16 -18.34 -38.39
N VAL A 256 1.01 -19.51 -37.76
CA VAL A 256 0.47 -19.65 -36.40
C VAL A 256 1.40 -19.04 -35.34
N LEU A 257 2.71 -19.28 -35.44
CA LEU A 257 3.70 -18.67 -34.54
C LEU A 257 3.79 -17.16 -34.73
N THR A 258 3.74 -16.68 -35.98
CA THR A 258 3.70 -15.25 -36.29
C THR A 258 2.47 -14.61 -35.68
N PHE A 259 1.30 -15.24 -35.83
CA PHE A 259 0.06 -14.76 -35.23
C PHE A 259 0.11 -14.75 -33.70
N SER A 260 0.63 -15.81 -33.08
CA SER A 260 0.82 -15.89 -31.61
C SER A 260 1.77 -14.81 -31.09
N PHE A 261 2.89 -14.57 -31.78
CA PHE A 261 3.86 -13.55 -31.36
C PHE A 261 3.32 -12.13 -31.57
N CYS A 262 2.65 -11.87 -32.69
CA CYS A 262 2.07 -10.57 -32.99
C CYS A 262 0.96 -10.21 -32.00
N THR A 263 0.10 -11.17 -31.63
CA THR A 263 -0.98 -10.94 -30.67
C THR A 263 -0.49 -10.55 -29.28
N LEU A 264 0.75 -10.90 -28.88
CA LEU A 264 1.40 -10.36 -27.67
C LEU A 264 1.61 -8.83 -27.70
N ALA A 265 1.63 -8.20 -28.89
CA ALA A 265 1.65 -6.75 -28.98
C ALA A 265 0.38 -6.11 -28.39
N ILE A 266 -0.75 -6.83 -28.36
CA ILE A 266 -2.02 -6.33 -27.82
C ILE A 266 -1.94 -6.13 -26.30
N PRO A 267 -1.62 -7.15 -25.46
CA PRO A 267 -1.46 -6.94 -24.03
C PRO A 267 -0.33 -5.95 -23.73
N LEU A 268 0.79 -6.00 -24.47
CA LEU A 268 1.91 -5.07 -24.25
C LEU A 268 1.53 -3.62 -24.51
N CYS A 269 0.90 -3.33 -25.65
CA CYS A 269 0.52 -1.96 -26.03
C CYS A 269 -0.71 -1.46 -25.28
N THR A 270 -1.67 -2.33 -24.95
CA THR A 270 -2.80 -1.98 -24.08
C THR A 270 -2.32 -1.66 -22.68
N THR A 271 -1.34 -2.42 -22.18
CA THR A 271 -0.73 -2.12 -20.88
C THR A 271 0.08 -0.83 -20.98
N TYR A 272 0.91 -0.65 -22.01
CA TYR A 272 1.67 0.59 -22.25
C TYR A 272 0.77 1.84 -22.35
N SER A 273 -0.38 1.74 -23.02
CA SER A 273 -1.32 2.85 -23.19
C SER A 273 -2.06 3.21 -21.90
N VAL A 274 -2.37 2.21 -21.06
CA VAL A 274 -2.87 2.40 -19.69
C VAL A 274 -1.76 2.90 -18.75
N LEU A 275 -0.50 2.55 -19.02
CA LEU A 275 0.70 2.83 -18.24
C LEU A 275 1.23 4.25 -18.33
N VAL A 276 1.59 4.67 -19.54
CA VAL A 276 2.47 5.83 -19.73
C VAL A 276 1.66 7.07 -20.07
N HIS A 277 0.51 6.89 -20.74
CA HIS A 277 -0.11 7.97 -21.51
C HIS A 277 -1.58 8.23 -21.21
N ARG A 278 -2.16 7.55 -20.21
CA ARG A 278 -3.54 7.76 -19.73
C ARG A 278 -4.60 7.67 -20.84
N VAL A 279 -4.37 6.78 -21.79
CA VAL A 279 -5.20 6.66 -22.98
C VAL A 279 -6.62 6.16 -22.65
N LEU A 280 -6.79 5.45 -21.52
CA LEU A 280 -8.07 4.94 -21.00
C LEU A 280 -8.17 5.21 -19.48
N ASP A 281 -9.27 5.77 -18.99
CA ASP A 281 -9.50 6.06 -17.56
C ASP A 281 -9.99 4.82 -16.80
N VAL A 282 -9.03 4.01 -16.37
CA VAL A 282 -9.24 2.83 -15.53
C VAL A 282 -8.96 3.22 -14.07
N GLU A 283 -9.84 2.87 -13.13
CA GLU A 283 -9.74 3.25 -11.71
C GLU A 283 -8.33 2.98 -11.14
N LEU A 284 -7.75 4.02 -10.55
CA LEU A 284 -6.30 4.16 -10.36
C LEU A 284 -5.65 3.21 -9.33
N LEU A 285 -6.43 2.57 -8.46
CA LEU A 285 -5.91 1.59 -7.50
C LEU A 285 -5.66 0.23 -8.16
N ALA A 286 -6.53 -0.18 -9.09
CA ALA A 286 -6.29 -1.34 -9.94
C ALA A 286 -5.14 -1.08 -10.92
N ARG A 287 -5.01 0.17 -11.41
CA ARG A 287 -4.00 0.57 -12.40
C ARG A 287 -2.56 0.24 -11.96
N ARG A 288 -2.06 0.72 -10.81
CA ARG A 288 -0.63 0.47 -10.45
C ARG A 288 -0.33 -0.96 -10.02
N ALA A 289 -1.25 -1.61 -9.29
CA ALA A 289 -1.10 -3.00 -8.90
C ALA A 289 -1.13 -3.92 -10.13
N LEU A 290 -1.96 -3.59 -11.12
CA LEU A 290 -2.05 -4.33 -12.36
C LEU A 290 -0.86 -4.08 -13.28
N GLN A 291 -0.42 -2.83 -13.40
CA GLN A 291 0.76 -2.43 -14.16
C GLN A 291 2.01 -3.15 -13.67
N TYR A 292 2.15 -3.24 -12.35
CA TYR A 292 3.19 -4.00 -11.71
C TYR A 292 3.09 -5.50 -12.00
N ALA A 293 1.91 -6.10 -11.78
CA ALA A 293 1.68 -7.52 -12.03
C ALA A 293 1.89 -7.90 -13.50
N LEU A 294 1.45 -7.06 -14.44
CA LEU A 294 1.48 -7.34 -15.87
C LEU A 294 2.87 -7.05 -16.47
N ALA A 295 3.57 -5.98 -16.07
CA ALA A 295 4.96 -5.76 -16.46
C ALA A 295 5.86 -6.91 -15.96
N ARG A 296 5.62 -7.39 -14.74
CA ARG A 296 6.31 -8.53 -14.13
C ARG A 296 6.01 -9.83 -14.88
N ALA A 297 4.74 -10.10 -15.20
CA ALA A 297 4.33 -11.29 -15.94
C ALA A 297 4.83 -11.30 -17.39
N SER A 298 4.74 -10.17 -18.11
CA SER A 298 5.20 -10.05 -19.50
C SER A 298 6.71 -10.19 -19.63
N ALA A 299 7.49 -9.63 -18.70
CA ALA A 299 8.95 -9.80 -18.70
C ALA A 299 9.34 -11.27 -18.53
N LEU A 300 8.64 -12.02 -17.67
CA LEU A 300 8.87 -13.45 -17.48
C LEU A 300 8.39 -14.27 -18.68
N ALA A 301 7.22 -13.97 -19.24
CA ALA A 301 6.69 -14.66 -20.41
C ALA A 301 7.59 -14.48 -21.65
N LEU A 302 8.05 -13.26 -21.91
CA LEU A 302 8.95 -12.95 -23.02
C LEU A 302 10.31 -13.65 -22.85
N ALA A 303 10.81 -13.80 -21.62
CA ALA A 303 12.03 -14.53 -21.34
C ALA A 303 11.90 -16.06 -21.52
N MET A 304 10.69 -16.61 -21.35
CA MET A 304 10.39 -18.04 -21.53
C MET A 304 10.09 -18.43 -22.98
N ALA A 305 9.58 -17.51 -23.81
CA ALA A 305 9.13 -17.80 -25.17
C ALA A 305 10.19 -18.43 -26.09
N PRO A 306 11.47 -17.98 -26.10
CA PRO A 306 12.50 -18.60 -26.93
C PRO A 306 12.79 -20.05 -26.52
N LEU A 307 12.72 -20.35 -25.23
CA LEU A 307 12.96 -21.67 -24.66
C LEU A 307 11.87 -22.67 -25.09
N ALA A 308 10.60 -22.22 -25.10
CA ALA A 308 9.48 -22.98 -25.62
C ALA A 308 9.58 -23.18 -27.14
N ALA A 309 10.00 -22.15 -27.89
CA ALA A 309 10.18 -22.24 -29.34
C ALA A 309 11.30 -23.22 -29.74
N LEU A 310 12.41 -23.23 -29.00
CA LEU A 310 13.49 -24.20 -29.21
C LEU A 310 13.03 -25.63 -28.89
N ALA A 311 12.35 -25.83 -27.76
CA ALA A 311 11.81 -27.14 -27.40
C ALA A 311 10.82 -27.67 -28.47
N PHE A 312 9.97 -26.80 -29.00
CA PHE A 312 9.05 -27.13 -30.08
C PHE A 312 9.80 -27.48 -31.38
N TYR A 313 10.80 -26.69 -31.77
CA TYR A 313 11.62 -26.95 -32.96
C TYR A 313 12.34 -28.29 -32.88
N LEU A 314 12.89 -28.64 -31.71
CA LEU A 314 13.54 -29.93 -31.47
C LEU A 314 12.53 -31.09 -31.54
N TYR A 315 11.33 -30.91 -30.98
CA TYR A 315 10.27 -31.91 -31.03
C TYR A 315 9.80 -32.20 -32.47
N GLU A 316 9.61 -31.15 -33.27
CA GLU A 316 9.19 -31.26 -34.67
C GLU A 316 10.24 -31.98 -35.53
N ASN A 317 11.53 -31.77 -35.23
CA ASN A 317 12.64 -32.33 -35.99
C ASN A 317 13.28 -33.56 -35.33
N ARG A 318 12.58 -34.24 -34.42
CA ARG A 318 13.08 -35.41 -33.66
C ARG A 318 13.56 -36.58 -34.52
N GLY A 319 13.15 -36.64 -35.79
CA GLY A 319 13.54 -37.68 -36.75
C GLY A 319 14.76 -37.32 -37.62
N ARG A 320 15.34 -36.12 -37.45
CA ARG A 320 16.52 -35.68 -38.22
C ARG A 320 17.80 -35.85 -37.40
N THR A 321 18.94 -35.98 -38.09
CA THR A 321 20.23 -36.06 -37.42
C THR A 321 20.65 -34.68 -36.89
N LEU A 322 21.46 -34.66 -35.83
CA LEU A 322 21.95 -33.40 -35.24
C LEU A 322 22.69 -32.54 -36.27
N VAL A 323 23.47 -33.16 -37.17
CA VAL A 323 24.23 -32.45 -38.21
C VAL A 323 23.31 -31.69 -39.19
N GLU A 324 22.17 -32.28 -39.56
CA GLU A 324 21.17 -31.64 -40.42
C GLU A 324 20.38 -30.53 -39.71
N LEU A 325 20.24 -30.62 -38.39
CA LEU A 325 19.60 -29.58 -37.59
C LEU A 325 20.48 -28.32 -37.48
N PHE A 326 21.78 -28.51 -37.31
CA PHE A 326 22.76 -27.44 -37.07
C PHE A 326 23.24 -26.73 -38.34
N SER A 327 23.00 -27.29 -39.53
CA SER A 327 23.32 -26.64 -40.81
C SER A 327 22.34 -25.54 -41.22
N GLY A 328 21.18 -25.41 -40.53
CA GLY A 328 20.17 -24.39 -40.81
C GLY A 328 20.33 -23.13 -39.96
N SER A 329 20.18 -21.94 -40.58
CA SER A 329 20.22 -20.64 -39.90
C SER A 329 19.16 -20.45 -38.80
N ARG A 330 18.07 -21.23 -38.86
CA ARG A 330 16.96 -21.16 -37.90
C ARG A 330 17.32 -21.68 -36.50
N LEU A 331 18.12 -22.74 -36.40
CA LEU A 331 18.51 -23.28 -35.09
C LEU A 331 19.46 -22.33 -34.36
N LEU A 332 20.38 -21.69 -35.09
CA LEU A 332 21.32 -20.71 -34.53
C LEU A 332 20.58 -19.49 -33.95
N LEU A 333 19.56 -19.00 -34.66
CA LEU A 333 18.67 -17.93 -34.20
C LEU A 333 17.88 -18.33 -32.94
N LEU A 334 17.35 -19.55 -32.88
CA LEU A 334 16.63 -20.04 -31.72
C LEU A 334 17.54 -20.27 -30.51
N LEU A 335 18.75 -20.80 -30.71
CA LEU A 335 19.74 -20.99 -29.64
C LEU A 335 20.21 -19.66 -29.05
N THR A 336 20.50 -18.67 -29.90
CA THR A 336 20.87 -17.32 -29.45
C THR A 336 19.73 -16.64 -28.70
N ALA A 337 18.50 -16.72 -29.21
CA ALA A 337 17.32 -16.21 -28.51
C ALA A 337 17.07 -16.92 -27.17
N THR A 338 17.34 -18.24 -27.10
CA THR A 338 17.20 -19.04 -25.87
C THR A 338 18.27 -18.71 -24.84
N LEU A 339 19.51 -18.43 -25.25
CA LEU A 339 20.58 -17.93 -24.39
C LEU A 339 20.22 -16.57 -23.79
N VAL A 340 19.68 -15.66 -24.60
CA VAL A 340 19.22 -14.33 -24.14
C VAL A 340 18.04 -14.47 -23.16
N GLY A 341 17.04 -15.30 -23.48
CA GLY A 341 15.92 -15.59 -22.59
C GLY A 341 16.35 -16.24 -21.27
N GLY A 342 17.26 -17.21 -21.33
CA GLY A 342 17.85 -17.88 -20.18
C GLY A 342 18.65 -16.93 -19.28
N ALA A 343 19.44 -16.03 -19.86
CA ALA A 343 20.13 -14.98 -19.13
C ALA A 343 19.13 -14.05 -18.42
N ALA A 344 18.07 -13.62 -19.10
CA ALA A 344 17.01 -12.81 -18.48
C ALA A 344 16.34 -13.51 -17.28
N LEU A 345 16.13 -14.84 -17.34
CA LEU A 345 15.59 -15.64 -16.24
C LEU A 345 16.58 -15.84 -15.08
N ARG A 346 17.88 -15.95 -15.38
CA ARG A 346 18.96 -16.03 -14.39
C ARG A 346 19.06 -14.73 -13.58
N TYR A 347 18.97 -13.58 -14.25
CA TYR A 347 19.04 -12.25 -13.62
C TYR A 347 17.67 -11.68 -13.24
N ARG A 348 16.64 -12.52 -13.11
CA ARG A 348 15.26 -12.10 -12.84
C ARG A 348 15.11 -11.19 -11.62
N ARG A 349 15.90 -11.39 -10.55
CA ARG A 349 15.82 -10.54 -9.34
C ARG A 349 16.18 -9.09 -9.67
N GLY A 350 17.30 -8.86 -10.36
CA GLY A 350 17.72 -7.51 -10.77
C GLY A 350 16.77 -6.86 -11.78
N LEU A 351 16.23 -7.65 -12.71
CA LEU A 351 15.21 -7.18 -13.67
C LEU A 351 13.94 -6.72 -12.96
N LEU A 352 13.44 -7.52 -12.00
CA LEU A 352 12.24 -7.22 -11.22
C LEU A 352 12.47 -6.04 -10.26
N GLU A 353 13.63 -5.94 -9.63
CA GLU A 353 14.00 -4.79 -8.78
C GLU A 353 14.16 -3.49 -9.57
N ALA A 354 14.62 -3.55 -10.83
CA ALA A 354 14.66 -2.39 -11.72
C ALA A 354 13.24 -1.91 -12.08
N ILE A 355 12.32 -2.86 -12.29
CA ILE A 355 10.89 -2.59 -12.47
C ILE A 355 10.32 -1.96 -11.19
N ASP A 356 10.54 -2.56 -10.02
CA ASP A 356 10.08 -2.05 -8.71
C ASP A 356 10.52 -0.60 -8.47
N ARG A 357 11.82 -0.31 -8.69
CA ARG A 357 12.38 1.04 -8.56
C ARG A 357 11.75 2.03 -9.53
N ARG A 358 11.46 1.62 -10.76
CA ARG A 358 10.85 2.51 -11.75
C ARG A 358 9.38 2.84 -11.44
N PHE A 359 8.64 1.93 -10.82
CA PHE A 359 7.19 2.07 -10.59
C PHE A 359 6.82 2.68 -9.23
N PHE A 360 7.66 2.56 -8.21
CA PHE A 360 7.32 2.96 -6.84
C PHE A 360 8.17 4.10 -6.23
N ARG A 361 9.28 4.51 -6.87
CA ARG A 361 10.22 5.50 -6.31
C ARG A 361 9.57 6.84 -5.93
N GLU A 362 8.76 7.42 -6.82
CA GLU A 362 8.07 8.70 -6.56
C GLU A 362 7.14 8.68 -5.34
N ARG A 363 6.53 7.53 -4.98
CA ARG A 363 5.62 7.45 -3.82
C ARG A 363 6.36 7.40 -2.50
N TYR A 364 7.51 6.72 -2.45
CA TYR A 364 8.32 6.65 -1.25
C TYR A 364 8.93 8.02 -0.93
N ASP A 365 9.45 8.71 -1.96
CA ASP A 365 10.03 10.04 -1.82
C ASP A 365 8.95 11.06 -1.40
N ALA A 366 7.77 11.05 -2.01
CA ALA A 366 6.66 11.94 -1.64
C ALA A 366 6.23 11.77 -0.17
N ARG A 367 6.07 10.53 0.30
CA ARG A 367 5.66 10.25 1.68
C ARG A 367 6.70 10.73 2.68
N GLN A 368 7.98 10.49 2.40
CA GLN A 368 9.07 10.94 3.26
C GLN A 368 9.12 12.47 3.31
N ILE A 369 9.04 13.16 2.17
CA ILE A 369 9.07 14.62 2.08
C ILE A 369 7.88 15.23 2.84
N LEU A 370 6.65 14.76 2.60
CA LEU A 370 5.45 15.27 3.28
C LEU A 370 5.46 14.99 4.79
N THR A 371 6.01 13.85 5.22
CA THR A 371 6.15 13.55 6.65
C THR A 371 7.17 14.48 7.31
N LEU A 372 8.33 14.71 6.66
CA LEU A 372 9.35 15.64 7.14
C LEU A 372 8.90 17.11 7.08
N LEU A 373 7.96 17.44 6.19
CA LEU A 373 7.36 18.77 6.11
C LEU A 373 6.54 19.10 7.37
N VAL A 374 5.80 18.13 7.92
CA VAL A 374 5.03 18.31 9.17
C VAL A 374 5.95 18.75 10.32
N ASP A 375 7.13 18.15 10.43
CA ASP A 375 8.11 18.51 11.46
C ASP A 375 8.72 19.91 11.21
N ARG A 376 9.01 20.27 9.95
CA ARG A 376 9.59 21.57 9.57
C ARG A 376 8.61 22.75 9.65
N ILE A 377 7.31 22.52 9.47
CA ILE A 377 6.30 23.59 9.61
C ILE A 377 6.34 24.19 11.01
N ARG A 378 6.59 23.37 12.04
CA ARG A 378 6.60 23.79 13.45
C ARG A 378 7.77 24.72 13.81
N SER A 379 8.79 24.84 12.96
CA SER A 379 9.91 25.76 13.15
C SER A 379 9.75 27.08 12.39
N THR A 380 8.60 27.35 11.80
CA THR A 380 8.35 28.55 10.99
C THR A 380 7.54 29.57 11.79
N ALA A 381 7.95 30.85 11.77
CA ALA A 381 7.35 31.90 12.61
C ALA A 381 6.34 32.79 11.86
N ASP A 382 6.44 32.91 10.53
CA ASP A 382 5.61 33.82 9.74
C ASP A 382 4.88 33.13 8.57
N ALA A 383 3.76 33.72 8.14
CA ALA A 383 2.89 33.18 7.10
C ALA A 383 3.56 33.12 5.70
N ALA A 384 4.51 34.01 5.40
CA ALA A 384 5.20 34.03 4.12
C ALA A 384 6.26 32.92 4.02
N SER A 385 7.05 32.71 5.07
CA SER A 385 7.97 31.57 5.17
C SER A 385 7.21 30.24 5.17
N LEU A 386 6.05 30.19 5.82
CA LEU A 386 5.18 29.00 5.80
C LEU A 386 4.68 28.72 4.37
N ALA A 387 4.22 29.75 3.65
CA ALA A 387 3.79 29.64 2.27
C ALA A 387 4.92 29.15 1.35
N HIS A 388 6.15 29.63 1.55
CA HIS A 388 7.33 29.19 0.81
C HIS A 388 7.69 27.73 1.10
N LEU A 389 7.71 27.33 2.37
CA LEU A 389 8.05 25.98 2.79
C LEU A 389 7.03 24.95 2.28
N ILE A 390 5.74 25.23 2.49
CA ILE A 390 4.64 24.37 2.02
C ILE A 390 4.67 24.26 0.50
N ALA A 391 4.80 25.39 -0.21
CA ALA A 391 4.85 25.37 -1.67
C ALA A 391 6.01 24.52 -2.20
N ARG A 392 7.22 24.74 -1.68
CA ARG A 392 8.43 24.07 -2.17
C ARG A 392 8.40 22.58 -1.89
N GLU A 393 8.10 22.18 -0.66
CA GLU A 393 8.19 20.78 -0.25
C GLU A 393 7.04 19.95 -0.80
N ILE A 394 5.82 20.51 -0.89
CA ILE A 394 4.70 19.80 -1.53
C ILE A 394 4.91 19.71 -3.04
N ASP A 395 5.45 20.74 -3.70
CA ASP A 395 5.79 20.65 -5.13
C ASP A 395 6.91 19.63 -5.38
N LEU A 396 7.95 19.57 -4.52
CA LEU A 396 8.97 18.54 -4.58
C LEU A 396 8.41 17.12 -4.37
N ALA A 397 7.42 16.98 -3.48
CA ALA A 397 6.81 15.69 -3.18
C ALA A 397 5.83 15.22 -4.26
N LEU A 398 5.00 16.13 -4.78
CA LEU A 398 3.85 15.78 -5.62
C LEU A 398 3.99 16.22 -7.08
N HIS A 399 5.04 16.97 -7.41
CA HIS A 399 5.33 17.56 -8.72
C HIS A 399 4.10 18.22 -9.34
N LEU A 400 3.76 19.43 -8.90
CA LEU A 400 2.50 20.07 -9.24
C LEU A 400 2.64 21.06 -10.40
N GLU A 401 1.55 21.31 -11.12
CA GLU A 401 1.43 22.39 -12.10
C GLU A 401 1.25 23.76 -11.42
N GLY A 402 0.61 23.76 -10.25
CA GLY A 402 0.42 24.96 -9.44
C GLY A 402 0.17 24.62 -7.97
N ILE A 403 0.63 25.49 -7.08
CA ILE A 403 0.38 25.39 -5.64
C ILE A 403 0.32 26.79 -5.03
N ALA A 404 -0.65 27.02 -4.15
CA ALA A 404 -0.72 28.23 -3.36
C ALA A 404 -1.21 27.94 -1.93
N LEU A 405 -0.74 28.74 -0.97
CA LEU A 405 -1.28 28.78 0.38
C LEU A 405 -2.03 30.10 0.51
N LEU A 406 -3.35 30.08 0.60
CA LEU A 406 -4.12 31.29 0.91
C LEU A 406 -4.35 31.37 2.42
N VAL A 407 -4.04 32.51 3.01
CA VAL A 407 -4.18 32.78 4.44
C VAL A 407 -5.27 33.84 4.64
N LEU A 408 -6.11 33.66 5.64
CA LEU A 408 -7.17 34.61 5.98
C LEU A 408 -6.55 35.88 6.57
N ASP A 409 -6.84 37.01 5.95
CA ASP A 409 -6.67 38.31 6.56
C ASP A 409 -7.97 38.70 7.30
N PRO A 410 -8.00 38.64 8.65
CA PRO A 410 -9.21 38.92 9.42
C PRO A 410 -9.68 40.38 9.29
N ARG A 411 -8.83 41.31 8.83
CA ARG A 411 -9.23 42.71 8.62
C ARG A 411 -9.97 42.91 7.30
N ALA A 412 -9.53 42.21 6.26
CA ALA A 412 -10.11 42.31 4.93
C ALA A 412 -11.25 41.30 4.68
N GLY A 413 -11.35 40.23 5.48
CA GLY A 413 -12.25 39.11 5.22
C GLY A 413 -11.86 38.32 3.96
N MET A 414 -10.62 38.45 3.51
CA MET A 414 -10.13 37.88 2.25
C MET A 414 -9.03 36.86 2.53
N LEU A 415 -9.09 35.74 1.83
CA LEU A 415 -8.02 34.76 1.71
C LEU A 415 -7.05 35.23 0.63
N ALA A 416 -5.77 35.44 1.00
CA ALA A 416 -4.74 35.90 0.07
C ALA A 416 -3.49 35.01 0.16
N ASP A 417 -2.85 34.76 -0.98
CA ASP A 417 -1.53 34.11 -0.99
C ASP A 417 -0.44 35.12 -0.61
N PRO A 418 0.33 34.90 0.48
CA PRO A 418 1.45 35.76 0.84
C PRO A 418 2.47 35.93 -0.29
N LEU A 419 2.59 34.94 -1.18
CA LEU A 419 3.50 34.97 -2.34
C LEU A 419 2.85 35.54 -3.62
N ARG A 420 1.59 35.99 -3.54
CA ARG A 420 0.83 36.60 -4.64
C ARG A 420 0.75 35.76 -5.94
N ARG A 421 0.71 34.42 -5.84
CA ARG A 421 0.65 33.54 -7.03
C ARG A 421 -0.77 33.31 -7.56
N THR A 422 -1.80 33.66 -6.78
CA THR A 422 -3.20 33.45 -7.15
C THR A 422 -4.06 34.63 -6.70
N GLN A 423 -5.27 34.73 -7.26
CA GLN A 423 -6.24 35.78 -6.92
C GLN A 423 -6.78 35.58 -5.50
N LYS A 424 -7.13 36.69 -4.84
CA LYS A 424 -7.75 36.65 -3.50
C LYS A 424 -9.15 36.04 -3.58
N LEU A 425 -9.53 35.27 -2.56
CA LEU A 425 -10.85 34.67 -2.42
C LEU A 425 -11.57 35.30 -1.23
N ASP A 426 -12.86 35.60 -1.38
CA ASP A 426 -13.68 36.08 -0.27
C ASP A 426 -13.97 34.93 0.70
N ALA A 427 -13.64 35.11 1.98
CA ALA A 427 -13.82 34.07 3.01
C ALA A 427 -15.30 33.76 3.28
N SER A 428 -16.22 34.66 2.89
CA SER A 428 -17.67 34.48 2.99
C SER A 428 -18.30 33.88 1.71
N SER A 429 -17.51 33.62 0.67
CA SER A 429 -18.01 33.04 -0.58
C SER A 429 -18.60 31.63 -0.37
N PRO A 430 -19.61 31.23 -1.18
CA PRO A 430 -20.14 29.86 -1.16
C PRO A 430 -19.05 28.79 -1.33
N LEU A 431 -18.04 29.05 -2.17
CA LEU A 431 -16.87 28.17 -2.30
C LEU A 431 -16.06 28.05 -1.00
N ALA A 432 -15.75 29.17 -0.33
CA ALA A 432 -14.99 29.14 0.92
C ALA A 432 -15.74 28.41 2.04
N LEU A 433 -17.06 28.62 2.14
CA LEU A 433 -17.92 27.91 3.09
C LEU A 433 -18.03 26.41 2.77
N LEU A 434 -18.12 26.04 1.49
CA LEU A 434 -18.11 24.64 1.04
C LEU A 434 -16.79 23.96 1.41
N ILE A 435 -15.65 24.65 1.24
CA ILE A 435 -14.32 24.15 1.61
C ILE A 435 -14.19 24.01 3.13
N ALA A 436 -14.65 25.00 3.91
CA ALA A 436 -14.58 24.99 5.37
C ALA A 436 -15.40 23.84 5.98
N ASN A 437 -16.59 23.56 5.43
CA ASN A 437 -17.46 22.49 5.90
C ASN A 437 -17.10 21.10 5.35
N ALA A 438 -16.09 21.00 4.48
CA ALA A 438 -15.71 19.74 3.88
C ALA A 438 -14.99 18.83 4.88
N SER A 439 -15.56 17.64 5.13
CA SER A 439 -14.95 16.62 6.00
C SER A 439 -13.71 15.95 5.38
N GLU A 440 -13.35 16.27 4.14
CA GLU A 440 -12.15 15.84 3.42
C GLU A 440 -11.67 16.95 2.48
N PRO A 441 -10.39 16.97 2.06
CA PRO A 441 -9.91 17.87 1.02
C PRO A 441 -10.83 17.84 -0.21
N LEU A 442 -11.33 19.01 -0.58
CA LEU A 442 -12.37 19.17 -1.59
C LEU A 442 -11.77 19.05 -2.99
N ALA A 443 -12.27 18.12 -3.79
CA ALA A 443 -11.93 18.03 -5.20
C ALA A 443 -12.74 19.04 -6.01
N THR A 444 -12.07 19.85 -6.83
CA THR A 444 -12.64 21.01 -7.53
C THR A 444 -12.90 20.73 -9.02
N ASP A 445 -13.16 19.47 -9.37
CA ASP A 445 -13.38 19.05 -10.77
C ASP A 445 -14.76 19.48 -11.27
N LEU A 446 -14.80 20.45 -12.19
CA LEU A 446 -16.04 21.01 -12.76
C LEU A 446 -16.64 20.12 -13.86
N GLU A 447 -15.90 19.16 -14.42
CA GLU A 447 -16.36 18.34 -15.55
C GLU A 447 -17.23 17.15 -15.09
N LYS A 448 -17.22 16.83 -13.80
CA LYS A 448 -17.99 15.71 -13.25
C LYS A 448 -19.44 16.15 -12.93
N PRO A 449 -20.46 15.47 -13.49
CA PRO A 449 -21.87 15.85 -13.30
C PRO A 449 -22.42 15.70 -11.87
N ARG A 450 -21.64 15.15 -10.93
CA ARG A 450 -21.97 15.03 -9.49
C ARG A 450 -20.99 15.77 -8.58
N SER A 451 -20.22 16.70 -9.13
CA SER A 451 -19.22 17.42 -8.36
C SER A 451 -19.89 18.38 -7.35
N PRO A 452 -19.44 18.42 -6.08
CA PRO A 452 -19.96 19.36 -5.08
C PRO A 452 -19.77 20.84 -5.47
N VAL A 453 -18.87 21.13 -6.41
CA VAL A 453 -18.62 22.48 -6.94
C VAL A 453 -19.47 22.84 -8.17
N ALA A 454 -20.28 21.90 -8.71
CA ALA A 454 -21.08 22.14 -9.92
C ALA A 454 -22.21 23.17 -9.72
N GLY A 455 -22.68 23.35 -8.48
CA GLY A 455 -23.75 24.29 -8.12
C GLY A 455 -23.28 25.69 -7.69
N LEU A 456 -21.99 26.01 -7.84
CA LEU A 456 -21.44 27.29 -7.37
C LEU A 456 -21.80 28.49 -8.28
N PRO A 457 -21.88 29.71 -7.73
CA PRO A 457 -22.06 30.93 -8.52
C PRO A 457 -20.97 31.10 -9.58
N ASP A 458 -21.28 31.82 -10.67
CA ASP A 458 -20.32 32.04 -11.78
C ASP A 458 -18.99 32.64 -11.31
N LYS A 459 -19.02 33.57 -10.35
CA LYS A 459 -17.82 34.20 -9.78
C LYS A 459 -16.84 33.17 -9.19
N ASP A 460 -17.34 32.24 -8.40
CA ASP A 460 -16.52 31.21 -7.73
C ASP A 460 -16.03 30.15 -8.73
N ARG A 461 -16.83 29.84 -9.75
CA ARG A 461 -16.42 28.95 -10.85
C ARG A 461 -15.28 29.55 -11.67
N HIS A 462 -15.37 30.83 -12.03
CA HIS A 462 -14.28 31.52 -12.73
C HIS A 462 -13.01 31.55 -11.89
N TRP A 463 -13.11 31.84 -10.59
CA TRP A 463 -11.96 31.80 -9.69
C TRP A 463 -11.30 30.40 -9.64
N LEU A 464 -12.09 29.31 -9.60
CA LEU A 464 -11.54 27.95 -9.65
C LEU A 464 -10.83 27.63 -10.97
N VAL A 465 -11.39 28.07 -12.10
CA VAL A 465 -10.76 27.90 -13.42
C VAL A 465 -9.46 28.70 -13.51
N ASP A 466 -9.47 29.97 -13.10
CA ASP A 466 -8.31 30.86 -13.15
C ASP A 466 -7.20 30.42 -12.19
N SER A 467 -7.56 29.87 -11.03
CA SER A 467 -6.59 29.37 -10.04
C SER A 467 -5.95 28.04 -10.43
N GLY A 468 -6.57 27.27 -11.33
CA GLY A 468 -6.10 25.96 -11.78
C GLY A 468 -6.06 24.87 -10.70
N PHE A 469 -6.70 25.09 -9.53
CA PHE A 469 -6.68 24.12 -8.45
C PHE A 469 -7.60 22.93 -8.75
N ARG A 470 -7.11 21.72 -8.47
CA ARG A 470 -7.86 20.45 -8.54
C ARG A 470 -8.19 19.88 -7.16
N LEU A 471 -7.46 20.29 -6.13
CA LEU A 471 -7.72 19.91 -4.74
C LEU A 471 -7.52 21.13 -3.84
N ALA A 472 -8.51 21.42 -3.00
CA ALA A 472 -8.44 22.43 -1.96
C ALA A 472 -8.40 21.74 -0.59
N VAL A 473 -7.36 22.02 0.19
CA VAL A 473 -7.19 21.49 1.55
C VAL A 473 -7.50 22.61 2.55
N PRO A 474 -8.57 22.51 3.35
CA PRO A 474 -8.87 23.54 4.34
C PRO A 474 -7.84 23.53 5.48
N ILE A 475 -7.48 24.71 5.94
CA ILE A 475 -6.72 24.93 7.18
C ILE A 475 -7.71 25.53 8.18
N LEU A 476 -8.09 24.74 9.17
CA LEU A 476 -9.09 25.09 10.17
C LEU A 476 -8.43 25.37 11.51
N ALA A 477 -8.95 26.37 12.20
CA ALA A 477 -8.64 26.66 13.60
C ALA A 477 -9.22 25.58 14.52
N ARG A 478 -8.82 25.61 15.80
CA ARG A 478 -9.36 24.71 16.84
C ARG A 478 -10.88 24.83 17.02
N ASP A 479 -11.45 26.00 16.80
CA ASP A 479 -12.89 26.28 16.89
C ASP A 479 -13.65 25.96 15.58
N GLY A 480 -12.95 25.48 14.55
CA GLY A 480 -13.51 25.17 13.23
C GLY A 480 -13.54 26.35 12.26
N ALA A 481 -13.05 27.53 12.65
CA ALA A 481 -12.97 28.68 11.75
C ALA A 481 -11.94 28.45 10.62
N LEU A 482 -12.21 28.97 9.42
CA LEU A 482 -11.30 28.84 8.28
C LEU A 482 -10.14 29.84 8.40
N LEU A 483 -8.94 29.36 8.70
CA LEU A 483 -7.73 30.18 8.77
C LEU A 483 -7.04 30.36 7.41
N GLY A 484 -7.27 29.43 6.50
CA GLY A 484 -6.61 29.41 5.21
C GLY A 484 -6.97 28.17 4.40
N LEU A 485 -6.41 28.06 3.20
CA LEU A 485 -6.50 26.85 2.39
C LEU A 485 -5.23 26.63 1.57
N ILE A 486 -4.90 25.35 1.35
CA ILE A 486 -3.84 24.95 0.41
C ILE A 486 -4.52 24.57 -0.90
N GLY A 487 -4.29 25.39 -1.94
CA GLY A 487 -4.74 25.13 -3.30
C GLY A 487 -3.68 24.32 -4.04
N LEU A 488 -4.06 23.17 -4.58
CA LEU A 488 -3.17 22.25 -5.28
C LEU A 488 -3.69 22.01 -6.70
N GLY A 489 -2.86 22.29 -7.70
CA GLY A 489 -3.15 22.08 -9.13
C GLY A 489 -3.10 20.61 -9.54
N GLU A 490 -3.03 20.32 -10.83
CA GLU A 490 -2.75 18.95 -11.27
C GLU A 490 -1.34 18.52 -10.87
N LYS A 491 -1.16 17.23 -10.57
CA LYS A 491 0.19 16.67 -10.56
C LYS A 491 0.68 16.63 -12.01
N LYS A 492 1.93 16.98 -12.29
CA LYS A 492 2.60 16.80 -13.60
C LYS A 492 2.63 15.33 -14.05
N SER A 493 2.57 14.39 -13.11
CA SER A 493 2.32 12.96 -13.39
C SER A 493 0.90 12.66 -13.88
N GLY A 494 0.01 13.66 -13.78
CA GLY A 494 -1.44 13.68 -13.92
C GLY A 494 -2.20 12.94 -12.81
N LEU A 495 -1.53 12.26 -11.87
CA LEU A 495 -2.20 11.27 -11.00
C LEU A 495 -3.16 11.99 -10.04
N PRO A 496 -4.39 11.47 -9.81
CA PRO A 496 -5.23 12.03 -8.77
C PRO A 496 -4.56 11.90 -7.42
N TYR A 497 -4.90 12.82 -6.54
CA TYR A 497 -4.54 12.77 -5.13
C TYR A 497 -5.16 11.53 -4.48
N LEU A 498 -4.29 10.62 -4.02
CA LEU A 498 -4.68 9.38 -3.35
C LEU A 498 -5.23 9.70 -1.94
N ARG A 499 -5.92 8.73 -1.32
CA ARG A 499 -6.39 8.87 0.07
C ARG A 499 -5.22 9.14 1.03
N GLU A 500 -4.10 8.46 0.82
CA GLU A 500 -2.87 8.65 1.60
C GLU A 500 -2.31 10.08 1.43
N ASP A 501 -2.23 10.58 0.19
CA ASP A 501 -1.80 11.96 -0.08
C ASP A 501 -2.71 12.95 0.64
N ARG A 502 -4.03 12.76 0.56
CA ARG A 502 -5.03 13.61 1.22
C ARG A 502 -4.85 13.57 2.74
N GLN A 503 -4.61 12.40 3.33
CA GLN A 503 -4.35 12.28 4.77
C GLN A 503 -3.07 13.02 5.19
N LEU A 504 -1.98 12.88 4.44
CA LEU A 504 -0.73 13.59 4.72
C LEU A 504 -0.89 15.11 4.54
N LEU A 505 -1.58 15.55 3.49
CA LEU A 505 -1.88 16.96 3.25
C LEU A 505 -2.78 17.56 4.35
N ARG A 506 -3.70 16.78 4.92
CA ARG A 506 -4.47 17.20 6.11
C ARG A 506 -3.60 17.34 7.34
N ALA A 507 -2.64 16.42 7.55
CA ALA A 507 -1.70 16.54 8.66
C ALA A 507 -0.80 17.78 8.51
N VAL A 508 -0.38 18.08 7.27
CA VAL A 508 0.31 19.32 6.91
C VAL A 508 -0.56 20.55 7.21
N ALA A 509 -1.82 20.56 6.76
CA ALA A 509 -2.77 21.65 7.02
C ALA A 509 -3.03 21.87 8.52
N SER A 510 -3.19 20.78 9.28
CA SER A 510 -3.40 20.84 10.74
C SER A 510 -2.18 21.40 11.46
N SER A 511 -0.97 21.10 10.97
CA SER A 511 0.27 21.65 11.52
C SER A 511 0.46 23.11 11.14
N ALA A 512 0.03 23.50 9.93
CA ALA A 512 0.04 24.88 9.45
C ALA A 512 -0.95 25.77 10.22
N ALA A 513 -2.11 25.22 10.62
CA ALA A 513 -3.13 25.94 11.38
C ALA A 513 -2.56 26.63 12.62
N TRP A 514 -1.77 25.90 13.43
CA TRP A 514 -1.13 26.44 14.63
C TRP A 514 -0.25 27.67 14.36
N VAL A 515 0.55 27.62 13.29
CA VAL A 515 1.44 28.73 12.92
C VAL A 515 0.63 29.94 12.48
N LEU A 516 -0.48 29.72 11.74
CA LEU A 516 -1.36 30.80 11.31
C LEU A 516 -2.16 31.41 12.48
N GLU A 517 -2.64 30.61 13.44
CA GLU A 517 -3.28 31.10 14.68
C GLU A 517 -2.32 31.98 15.48
N LEU A 518 -1.07 31.54 15.65
CA LEU A 518 -0.04 32.31 16.36
C LEU A 518 0.27 33.63 15.66
N ALA A 519 0.43 33.61 14.33
CA ALA A 519 0.69 34.81 13.53
C ALA A 519 -0.50 35.80 13.58
N GLN A 520 -1.75 35.32 13.57
CA GLN A 520 -2.93 36.16 13.73
C GLN A 520 -3.02 36.77 15.13
N ALA A 521 -2.76 35.98 16.18
CA ALA A 521 -2.76 36.46 17.57
C ALA A 521 -1.74 37.59 17.79
N GLN A 522 -0.55 37.49 17.20
CA GLN A 522 0.47 38.55 17.24
C GLN A 522 0.03 39.81 16.46
N SER A 523 -0.61 39.63 15.31
CA SER A 523 -1.12 40.76 14.50
C SER A 523 -2.26 41.53 15.20
N LEU A 524 -3.12 40.81 15.95
CA LEU A 524 -4.23 41.38 16.73
C LEU A 524 -3.77 41.98 18.07
N GLY A 525 -2.76 41.40 18.72
CA GLY A 525 -2.22 41.88 20.02
C GLY A 525 -1.49 43.23 19.94
N SER A 526 -1.13 43.71 18.75
CA SER A 526 -0.48 45.01 18.54
C SER A 526 -1.40 46.24 18.68
N LEU A 527 -2.70 46.06 19.00
CA LEU A 527 -3.73 47.12 18.96
C LEU A 527 -4.37 47.48 20.32
N GLY A 528 -3.83 47.04 21.46
CA GLY A 528 -4.45 47.26 22.78
C GLY A 528 -3.62 48.06 23.78
N SER A 529 -3.55 49.39 23.64
CA SER A 529 -3.20 50.25 24.79
C SER A 529 -4.07 51.51 24.83
N PRO A 530 -5.05 51.55 25.76
CA PRO A 530 -5.48 52.78 26.38
C PRO A 530 -5.09 52.80 27.85
N ARG A 531 -4.42 53.90 28.23
CA ARG A 531 -4.14 54.31 29.61
C ARG A 531 -5.33 54.08 30.54
N ARG A 532 -5.09 53.47 31.71
CA ARG A 532 -5.76 53.88 32.95
C ARG A 532 -4.88 53.61 34.16
N ALA A 533 -4.73 54.67 34.94
CA ALA A 533 -3.98 54.75 36.18
C ALA A 533 -4.75 54.07 37.32
N GLY A 534 -3.99 53.54 38.29
CA GLY A 534 -4.38 53.50 39.69
C GLY A 534 -4.77 52.14 40.26
N ARG A 535 -3.93 51.70 41.20
CA ARG A 535 -4.27 51.01 42.47
C ARG A 535 -4.08 49.48 42.55
N GLN A 536 -2.89 49.16 43.07
CA GLN A 536 -2.57 48.30 44.23
C GLN A 536 -3.18 46.89 44.37
N ASP A 537 -2.23 45.96 44.48
CA ASP A 537 -2.17 44.75 45.31
C ASP A 537 -3.03 43.53 44.92
N ALA A 538 -2.40 42.59 44.20
CA ALA A 538 -2.37 41.16 44.54
C ALA A 538 -1.54 40.36 43.52
N GLU A 539 -0.58 39.58 44.03
CA GLU A 539 0.08 38.40 43.45
C GLU A 539 0.62 38.48 42.01
N LEU A 540 1.96 38.56 41.92
CA LEU A 540 2.74 38.36 40.69
C LEU A 540 2.35 37.05 39.98
N PRO A 541 1.76 37.09 38.78
CA PRO A 541 1.82 35.97 37.85
C PRO A 541 3.20 36.01 37.19
N LEU A 542 3.93 34.90 37.26
CA LEU A 542 5.17 34.69 36.52
C LEU A 542 5.01 35.18 35.08
N GLU A 543 5.92 36.07 34.63
CA GLU A 543 6.02 36.49 33.24
C GLU A 543 6.03 35.26 32.32
N PRO A 544 5.35 35.29 31.15
CA PRO A 544 5.45 34.21 30.20
C PRO A 544 6.92 34.10 29.75
N GLU A 545 7.57 33.00 30.13
CA GLU A 545 8.96 32.72 29.74
C GLU A 545 9.12 32.88 28.22
N PRO A 546 10.21 33.53 27.77
CA PRO A 546 10.50 33.65 26.34
C PRO A 546 10.52 32.26 25.70
N VAL A 547 10.11 32.14 24.44
CA VAL A 547 10.15 30.88 23.69
C VAL A 547 11.61 30.46 23.53
N VAL A 548 12.11 29.69 24.50
CA VAL A 548 13.50 29.21 24.54
C VAL A 548 13.65 28.16 23.44
N ALA A 549 14.63 28.35 22.56
CA ALA A 549 15.07 27.29 21.65
C ALA A 549 15.41 26.03 22.46
N ALA A 550 15.27 24.84 21.87
CA ALA A 550 15.59 23.60 22.57
C ALA A 550 17.09 23.55 22.92
N GLU A 551 17.45 23.91 24.15
CA GLU A 551 18.82 23.85 24.64
C GLU A 551 19.06 22.59 25.48
N THR A 552 20.32 22.12 25.49
CA THR A 552 20.71 20.93 26.27
C THR A 552 20.69 21.25 27.75
N ALA A 553 19.96 20.46 28.55
CA ALA A 553 19.89 20.69 29.99
C ALA A 553 21.25 20.47 30.66
N LYS A 554 21.42 21.07 31.84
CA LYS A 554 22.42 20.64 32.80
C LYS A 554 21.76 19.84 33.93
N GLU A 555 22.35 18.72 34.29
CA GLU A 555 21.88 17.80 35.32
C GLU A 555 22.77 17.87 36.57
N CYS A 556 22.15 17.82 37.75
CA CYS A 556 22.89 17.64 38.99
C CYS A 556 23.27 16.16 39.18
N PRO A 557 24.56 15.80 39.32
CA PRO A 557 24.97 14.40 39.49
C PRO A 557 24.47 13.79 40.81
N HIS A 558 24.11 14.62 41.81
CA HIS A 558 23.67 14.15 43.12
C HIS A 558 22.15 14.00 43.25
N CYS A 559 21.37 15.04 42.94
CA CYS A 559 19.91 15.01 43.09
C CYS A 559 19.16 14.72 41.78
N GLY A 560 19.84 14.72 40.63
CA GLY A 560 19.24 14.44 39.32
C GLY A 560 18.33 15.55 38.78
N ALA A 561 18.22 16.70 39.45
CA ALA A 561 17.45 17.84 38.96
C ALA A 561 18.07 18.42 37.68
N LEU A 562 17.21 18.81 36.74
CA LEU A 562 17.59 19.39 35.46
C LEU A 562 17.40 20.90 35.48
N PHE A 563 18.32 21.62 34.87
CA PHE A 563 18.36 23.07 34.84
C PHE A 563 18.65 23.60 33.42
N PRO A 564 18.29 24.87 33.14
CA PRO A 564 18.70 25.55 31.91
C PRO A 564 20.23 25.61 31.77
N THR A 565 20.72 25.67 30.53
CA THR A 565 22.15 25.67 30.18
C THR A 565 22.97 26.74 30.91
N TYR A 566 22.38 27.91 31.19
CA TYR A 566 23.06 29.01 31.87
C TYR A 566 23.31 28.76 33.37
N THR A 567 22.64 27.76 33.97
CA THR A 567 22.80 27.45 35.40
C THR A 567 24.13 26.73 35.65
N VAL A 568 24.87 27.12 36.69
CA VAL A 568 26.20 26.53 37.01
C VAL A 568 26.15 25.61 38.23
N PHE A 569 25.37 25.97 39.25
CA PHE A 569 25.25 25.23 40.50
C PHE A 569 23.79 24.80 40.75
N CYS A 570 23.62 23.62 41.35
CA CYS A 570 22.32 23.12 41.75
C CYS A 570 21.73 23.93 42.90
N SER A 571 20.50 24.44 42.76
CA SER A 571 19.78 25.15 43.83
C SER A 571 19.42 24.27 45.04
N HIS A 572 19.43 22.94 44.90
CA HIS A 572 19.06 22.02 45.98
C HIS A 572 20.24 21.53 46.82
N CYS A 573 21.42 21.35 46.24
CA CYS A 573 22.56 20.75 46.92
C CYS A 573 23.91 21.44 46.65
N SER A 574 23.88 22.62 46.01
CA SER A 574 25.05 23.48 45.73
C SER A 574 26.20 22.83 44.96
N ARG A 575 25.99 21.64 44.37
CA ARG A 575 26.99 20.97 43.52
C ARG A 575 26.98 21.56 42.11
N ARG A 576 28.15 21.53 41.47
CA ARG A 576 28.31 21.90 40.06
C ARG A 576 27.46 20.98 39.18
N LEU A 577 26.78 21.57 38.19
CA LEU A 577 25.95 20.84 37.24
C LEU A 577 26.78 20.36 36.03
N GLU A 578 26.38 19.23 35.46
CA GLU A 578 27.01 18.60 34.29
C GLU A 578 26.07 18.64 33.08
N LEU A 579 26.58 18.51 31.86
CA LEU A 579 25.73 18.46 30.66
C LEU A 579 24.89 17.17 30.64
N SER A 580 23.59 17.31 30.43
CA SER A 580 22.68 16.18 30.29
C SER A 580 22.53 15.73 28.82
N HIS A 581 21.99 14.53 28.63
CA HIS A 581 21.66 13.99 27.31
C HIS A 581 20.28 14.43 26.80
N VAL A 582 19.48 15.11 27.63
CA VAL A 582 18.13 15.60 27.30
C VAL A 582 18.08 17.14 27.29
N PRO A 583 17.11 17.76 26.59
CA PRO A 583 16.94 19.20 26.67
C PRO A 583 16.26 19.60 27.98
N TYR A 584 16.40 20.85 28.39
CA TYR A 584 15.65 21.36 29.56
C TYR A 584 14.16 21.51 29.22
N VAL A 585 13.90 22.02 28.01
CA VAL A 585 12.59 22.10 27.41
C VAL A 585 12.68 21.59 25.97
N LEU A 586 11.77 20.68 25.61
CA LEU A 586 11.42 20.39 24.24
C LEU A 586 10.24 21.31 23.87
N PRO A 587 10.47 22.39 23.08
CA PRO A 587 9.52 23.49 22.92
C PRO A 587 8.14 23.01 22.48
N GLY A 588 7.11 23.51 23.16
CA GLY A 588 5.70 23.17 22.90
C GLY A 588 5.33 21.71 23.17
N LYS A 589 6.21 20.92 23.79
CA LYS A 589 5.97 19.50 24.08
C LYS A 589 6.20 19.17 25.56
N PHE A 590 7.46 19.11 25.99
CA PHE A 590 7.80 18.59 27.33
C PHE A 590 8.86 19.45 28.00
N ARG A 591 8.66 19.75 29.29
CA ARG A 591 9.70 20.29 30.17
C ARG A 591 10.25 19.14 31.00
N PHE A 592 11.57 18.99 31.02
CA PHE A 592 12.24 17.96 31.81
C PHE A 592 12.57 18.53 33.20
N GLU A 593 12.21 17.81 34.25
CA GLU A 593 12.32 18.32 35.62
C GLU A 593 13.48 17.65 36.38
N ARG A 594 13.49 16.31 36.40
CA ARG A 594 14.52 15.55 37.12
C ARG A 594 14.61 14.11 36.63
N ARG A 595 15.77 13.49 36.80
CA ARG A 595 15.95 12.05 36.63
C ARG A 595 15.23 11.29 37.76
N ILE A 596 14.42 10.30 37.39
CA ILE A 596 13.69 9.42 38.34
C ILE A 596 14.17 7.98 38.31
N GLY A 597 14.93 7.58 37.29
CA GLY A 597 15.53 6.25 37.22
C GLY A 597 16.65 6.17 36.18
N SER A 598 17.59 5.27 36.38
CA SER A 598 18.67 4.97 35.43
C SER A 598 18.91 3.46 35.40
N GLY A 599 18.88 2.87 34.21
CA GLY A 599 19.08 1.42 34.02
C GLY A 599 19.89 1.08 32.77
N GLY A 600 20.03 -0.22 32.49
CA GLY A 600 20.82 -0.74 31.35
C GLY A 600 20.26 -0.33 29.98
N MET A 601 18.96 0.00 29.91
CA MET A 601 18.27 0.33 28.66
C MET A 601 18.11 1.83 28.42
N GLY A 602 18.45 2.69 29.39
CA GLY A 602 18.10 4.10 29.30
C GLY A 602 18.08 4.87 30.62
N VAL A 603 17.78 6.16 30.51
CA VAL A 603 17.53 7.05 31.66
C VAL A 603 16.09 7.50 31.62
N VAL A 604 15.39 7.48 32.75
CA VAL A 604 14.01 7.91 32.89
C VAL A 604 13.97 9.24 33.63
N TYR A 605 13.31 10.21 33.02
CA TYR A 605 13.12 11.55 33.57
C TYR A 605 11.64 11.79 33.88
N ARG A 606 11.37 12.47 34.98
CA ARG A 606 10.09 13.14 35.20
C ARG A 606 10.08 14.41 34.35
N GLY A 607 8.96 14.64 33.67
CA GLY A 607 8.71 15.87 32.97
C GLY A 607 7.25 16.29 33.07
N ALA A 608 6.95 17.43 32.47
CA ALA A 608 5.61 17.95 32.31
C ALA A 608 5.33 18.14 30.82
N ASP A 609 4.20 17.59 30.35
CA ASP A 609 3.63 17.92 29.06
C ASP A 609 3.10 19.36 29.12
N ILE A 610 3.79 20.27 28.47
CA ILE A 610 3.51 21.71 28.52
C ILE A 610 2.23 22.02 27.75
N ALA A 611 1.91 21.23 26.72
CA ALA A 611 0.73 21.44 25.89
C ALA A 611 -0.56 20.98 26.59
N LEU A 612 -0.48 19.88 27.37
CA LEU A 612 -1.64 19.29 28.04
C LEU A 612 -1.67 19.53 29.56
N GLY A 613 -0.62 20.13 30.14
CA GLY A 613 -0.55 20.44 31.57
C GLY A 613 -0.49 19.22 32.48
N ARG A 614 0.05 18.08 32.02
CA ARG A 614 0.07 16.82 32.77
C ARG A 614 1.49 16.32 33.06
N PRO A 615 1.72 15.61 34.18
CA PRO A 615 3.00 14.97 34.44
C PRO A 615 3.23 13.76 33.51
N VAL A 616 4.47 13.56 33.08
CA VAL A 616 4.88 12.46 32.21
C VAL A 616 6.20 11.84 32.66
N ALA A 617 6.40 10.58 32.32
CA ALA A 617 7.70 9.91 32.38
C ALA A 617 8.31 9.90 30.97
N VAL A 618 9.57 10.34 30.84
CA VAL A 618 10.31 10.36 29.58
C VAL A 618 11.49 9.41 29.68
N LYS A 619 11.45 8.31 28.93
CA LYS A 619 12.51 7.30 28.92
C LYS A 619 13.39 7.47 27.67
N THR A 620 14.65 7.81 27.86
CA THR A 620 15.64 7.88 26.77
C THR A 620 16.17 6.48 26.46
N LEU A 621 16.35 6.16 25.19
CA LEU A 621 16.89 4.88 24.75
C LEU A 621 18.30 5.08 24.18
N ARG A 622 19.26 4.27 24.61
CA ARG A 622 20.65 4.40 24.14
C ARG A 622 20.79 3.94 22.69
N HIS A 623 21.64 4.66 21.94
CA HIS A 623 22.01 4.48 20.52
C HIS A 623 21.34 3.31 19.80
N VAL A 624 20.23 3.63 19.16
CA VAL A 624 19.43 2.72 18.35
C VAL A 624 19.79 2.97 16.89
N SER A 625 20.07 1.92 16.10
CA SER A 625 20.30 2.10 14.66
C SER A 625 19.05 2.70 13.98
N PRO A 626 19.17 3.37 12.82
CA PRO A 626 18.00 3.93 12.12
C PRO A 626 16.91 2.89 11.83
N GLU A 627 17.31 1.65 11.57
CA GLU A 627 16.42 0.51 11.32
C GLU A 627 15.71 0.05 12.61
N ASP A 628 16.45 -0.07 13.71
CA ASP A 628 15.91 -0.42 15.02
C ASP A 628 14.97 0.67 15.54
N ALA A 629 15.23 1.95 15.24
CA ALA A 629 14.36 3.07 15.60
C ALA A 629 13.03 3.04 14.82
N MET A 630 13.06 2.56 13.56
CA MET A 630 11.87 2.34 12.74
C MET A 630 11.00 1.21 13.30
N ARG A 631 11.63 0.10 13.72
CA ARG A 631 10.97 -1.01 14.41
C ARG A 631 10.36 -0.56 15.74
N LEU A 632 11.13 0.17 16.55
CA LEU A 632 10.70 0.76 17.82
C LEU A 632 9.47 1.67 17.66
N ARG A 633 9.45 2.50 16.60
CA ARG A 633 8.29 3.34 16.25
C ARG A 633 7.06 2.52 15.89
N ARG A 634 7.23 1.39 15.21
CA ARG A 634 6.12 0.50 14.86
C ARG A 634 5.56 -0.19 16.11
N GLU A 635 6.43 -0.72 16.95
CA GLU A 635 6.05 -1.40 18.20
C GLU A 635 5.38 -0.44 19.20
N ALA A 636 5.91 0.78 19.36
CA ALA A 636 5.29 1.82 20.20
C ALA A 636 3.89 2.25 19.70
N ARG A 637 3.65 2.27 18.38
CA ARG A 637 2.32 2.56 17.81
C ARG A 637 1.32 1.44 18.06
N THR A 638 1.76 0.19 17.94
CA THR A 638 0.93 -0.97 18.27
C THR A 638 0.57 -0.97 19.76
N ALA A 639 1.53 -0.65 20.63
CA ALA A 639 1.30 -0.54 22.08
C ALA A 639 0.36 0.62 22.43
N ALA A 640 0.49 1.78 21.78
CA ALA A 640 -0.40 2.94 22.00
C ALA A 640 -1.85 2.70 21.56
N ALA A 641 -2.11 1.66 20.76
CA ALA A 641 -3.46 1.30 20.32
C ALA A 641 -4.22 0.45 21.36
N VAL A 642 -3.53 -0.10 22.36
CA VAL A 642 -4.13 -0.91 23.43
C VAL A 642 -4.35 -0.04 24.66
N SER A 643 -5.60 0.04 25.13
CA SER A 643 -5.98 0.78 26.33
C SER A 643 -6.55 -0.18 27.37
N HIS A 644 -5.98 -0.19 28.57
CA HIS A 644 -6.44 -1.02 29.68
C HIS A 644 -6.14 -0.35 31.02
N ARG A 645 -6.96 -0.61 32.05
CA ARG A 645 -6.80 0.00 33.38
C ARG A 645 -5.45 -0.33 34.03
N HIS A 646 -4.96 -1.54 33.78
CA HIS A 646 -3.72 -2.08 34.34
C HIS A 646 -2.54 -2.01 33.35
N LEU A 647 -2.65 -1.23 32.27
CA LEU A 647 -1.54 -0.93 31.35
C LEU A 647 -1.20 0.55 31.41
N ALA A 648 0.08 0.88 31.51
CA ALA A 648 0.55 2.26 31.41
C ALA A 648 0.51 2.71 29.93
N PRO A 649 -0.25 3.76 29.58
CA PRO A 649 -0.35 4.24 28.22
C PRO A 649 0.96 4.88 27.76
N VAL A 650 1.30 4.59 26.50
CA VAL A 650 2.36 5.27 25.76
C VAL A 650 1.75 6.49 25.10
N TYR A 651 2.12 7.69 25.54
CA TYR A 651 1.61 8.93 24.97
C TYR A 651 2.26 9.28 23.63
N GLY A 652 3.49 8.82 23.40
CA GLY A 652 4.16 9.04 22.12
C GLY A 652 5.64 8.69 22.13
N LEU A 653 6.27 8.94 21.00
CA LEU A 653 7.72 8.81 20.82
C LEU A 653 8.27 10.12 20.25
N GLU A 654 9.26 10.67 20.94
CA GLU A 654 9.99 11.87 20.55
C GLU A 654 11.43 11.53 20.17
N THR A 655 12.14 12.49 19.60
CA THR A 655 13.55 12.33 19.25
C THR A 655 14.31 13.60 19.56
N TRP A 656 15.43 13.47 20.27
CA TRP A 656 16.32 14.57 20.62
C TRP A 656 17.76 14.23 20.21
N LYS A 657 18.35 15.02 19.31
CA LYS A 657 19.71 14.79 18.77
C LYS A 657 19.94 13.33 18.35
N GLY A 658 18.96 12.72 17.68
CA GLY A 658 19.00 11.32 17.23
C GLY A 658 18.73 10.28 18.32
N THR A 659 18.53 10.68 19.58
CA THR A 659 18.18 9.79 20.69
C THR A 659 16.65 9.67 20.79
N PRO A 660 16.06 8.47 20.61
CA PRO A 660 14.63 8.28 20.78
C PRO A 660 14.23 8.36 22.26
N MET A 661 13.07 8.98 22.50
CA MET A 661 12.51 9.20 23.83
C MET A 661 11.07 8.71 23.86
N LEU A 662 10.77 7.76 24.74
CA LEU A 662 9.41 7.24 24.93
C LEU A 662 8.69 8.08 25.99
N ILE A 663 7.51 8.58 25.65
CA ILE A 663 6.67 9.40 26.55
C ILE A 663 5.58 8.50 27.12
N LEU A 664 5.53 8.42 28.44
CA LEU A 664 4.73 7.46 29.20
C LEU A 664 3.95 8.17 30.31
N GLU A 665 2.90 7.52 30.80
CA GLU A 665 2.27 7.91 32.07
C GLU A 665 3.28 7.89 33.22
N LEU A 666 3.26 8.93 34.06
CA LEU A 666 4.06 8.96 35.28
C LEU A 666 3.34 8.20 36.40
N LEU A 667 3.95 7.11 36.87
CA LEU A 667 3.46 6.31 37.99
C LEU A 667 4.14 6.74 39.30
N GLU A 668 3.45 7.57 40.08
CA GLU A 668 4.02 8.21 41.28
C GLU A 668 3.98 7.33 42.54
N GLY A 669 3.21 6.24 42.53
CA GLY A 669 3.12 5.26 43.62
C GLY A 669 4.32 4.31 43.75
N GLY A 670 5.38 4.54 42.97
CA GLY A 670 6.60 3.72 42.94
C GLY A 670 6.43 2.42 42.14
N THR A 671 7.43 1.55 42.22
CA THR A 671 7.44 0.24 41.52
C THR A 671 7.23 -0.92 42.49
N LEU A 672 6.80 -2.06 41.98
CA LEU A 672 6.62 -3.29 42.77
C LEU A 672 7.94 -3.74 43.40
N THR A 673 9.05 -3.55 42.70
CA THR A 673 10.42 -3.62 43.25
C THR A 673 10.53 -2.97 44.64
N GLN A 674 10.14 -1.71 44.75
CA GLN A 674 10.26 -0.93 45.98
C GLN A 674 9.31 -1.41 47.08
N ARG A 675 8.20 -2.08 46.71
CA ARG A 675 7.27 -2.68 47.67
C ARG A 675 7.79 -4.01 48.21
N ILE A 676 8.28 -4.88 47.33
CA ILE A 676 8.91 -6.16 47.73
C ILE A 676 10.10 -5.90 48.66
N GLU A 677 10.94 -4.89 48.37
CA GLU A 677 12.06 -4.46 49.22
C GLU A 677 11.66 -4.11 50.66
N ARG A 678 10.39 -3.74 50.92
CA ARG A 678 9.90 -3.34 52.24
C ARG A 678 9.40 -4.51 53.09
N GLY A 679 9.40 -5.74 52.55
CA GLY A 679 9.02 -6.94 53.30
C GLY A 679 8.07 -7.90 52.58
N GLY A 680 8.06 -7.94 51.25
CA GLY A 680 7.09 -8.72 50.48
C GLY A 680 5.68 -8.11 50.53
N LEU A 681 4.71 -8.79 49.90
CA LEU A 681 3.30 -8.42 49.90
C LEU A 681 2.48 -9.50 50.62
N PRO A 682 1.39 -9.14 51.33
CA PRO A 682 0.44 -10.11 51.86
C PRO A 682 -0.10 -11.05 50.77
N PRO A 683 -0.51 -12.29 51.11
CA PRO A 683 -1.04 -13.24 50.13
C PRO A 683 -2.23 -12.70 49.34
N LEU A 684 -3.17 -12.05 50.01
CA LEU A 684 -4.35 -11.45 49.36
C LEU A 684 -3.95 -10.38 48.35
N GLU A 685 -3.10 -9.43 48.74
CA GLU A 685 -2.60 -8.39 47.84
C GLU A 685 -1.80 -8.97 46.66
N THR A 686 -1.08 -10.08 46.88
CA THR A 686 -0.35 -10.78 45.82
C THR A 686 -1.31 -11.40 44.80
N VAL A 687 -2.40 -12.02 45.27
CA VAL A 687 -3.43 -12.58 44.38
C VAL A 687 -4.14 -11.47 43.60
N GLU A 688 -4.51 -10.38 44.25
CA GLU A 688 -5.13 -9.22 43.60
C GLU A 688 -4.22 -8.62 42.52
N LEU A 689 -2.93 -8.49 42.81
CA LEU A 689 -1.92 -8.09 41.82
C LEU A 689 -1.84 -9.08 40.65
N GLY A 690 -1.86 -10.38 40.93
CA GLY A 690 -1.85 -11.45 39.93
C GLY A 690 -3.04 -11.37 38.99
N ILE A 691 -4.25 -11.19 39.51
CA ILE A 691 -5.48 -11.00 38.73
C ILE A 691 -5.36 -9.76 37.83
N ALA A 692 -4.92 -8.63 38.40
CA ALA A 692 -4.78 -7.38 37.65
C ALA A 692 -3.76 -7.47 36.50
N MET A 693 -2.62 -8.14 36.73
CA MET A 693 -1.60 -8.33 35.69
C MET A 693 -2.03 -9.38 34.65
N ALA A 694 -2.70 -10.46 35.06
CA ALA A 694 -3.23 -11.46 34.14
C ALA A 694 -4.29 -10.86 33.19
N ASP A 695 -5.17 -9.99 33.69
CA ASP A 695 -6.17 -9.27 32.90
C ASP A 695 -5.52 -8.32 31.88
N ALA A 696 -4.47 -7.61 32.31
CA ALA A 696 -3.66 -6.78 31.43
C ALA A 696 -2.97 -7.60 30.32
N LEU A 697 -2.40 -8.76 30.67
CA LEU A 697 -1.75 -9.66 29.72
C LEU A 697 -2.76 -10.29 28.75
N ALA A 698 -3.94 -10.70 29.21
CA ALA A 698 -5.00 -11.22 28.35
C ALA A 698 -5.42 -10.20 27.28
N THR A 699 -5.50 -8.92 27.66
CA THR A 699 -5.78 -7.83 26.71
C THR A 699 -4.66 -7.68 25.66
N LEU A 700 -3.40 -7.83 26.04
CA LEU A 700 -2.26 -7.78 25.11
C LEU A 700 -2.22 -8.99 24.18
N HIS A 701 -2.40 -10.20 24.73
CA HIS A 701 -2.38 -11.45 23.99
C HIS A 701 -3.54 -11.54 22.99
N GLY A 702 -4.71 -11.01 23.33
CA GLY A 702 -5.85 -10.89 22.40
C GLY A 702 -5.59 -9.95 21.22
N GLY A 703 -4.56 -9.08 21.31
CA GLY A 703 -4.06 -8.23 20.23
C GLY A 703 -2.82 -8.78 19.52
N ASP A 704 -2.45 -10.05 19.74
CA ASP A 704 -1.21 -10.69 19.27
C ASP A 704 0.07 -9.97 19.73
N ILE A 705 0.04 -9.34 20.92
CA ILE A 705 1.17 -8.61 21.50
C ILE A 705 1.67 -9.36 22.74
N LEU A 706 2.95 -9.75 22.74
CA LEU A 706 3.63 -10.28 23.93
C LEU A 706 4.38 -9.16 24.65
N HIS A 707 4.33 -9.14 25.99
CA HIS A 707 5.03 -8.13 26.79
C HIS A 707 6.54 -8.35 26.80
N ARG A 708 6.99 -9.60 26.94
CA ARG A 708 8.39 -10.07 26.82
C ARG A 708 9.41 -9.60 27.87
N ASP A 709 9.03 -8.72 28.79
CA ASP A 709 9.90 -8.23 29.88
C ASP A 709 9.12 -8.05 31.18
N ILE A 710 8.37 -9.07 31.61
CA ILE A 710 7.63 -9.05 32.88
C ILE A 710 8.61 -9.18 34.05
N LYS A 711 8.65 -8.17 34.92
CA LYS A 711 9.49 -8.13 36.14
C LYS A 711 9.00 -7.06 37.12
N PRO A 712 9.39 -7.09 38.42
CA PRO A 712 8.86 -6.16 39.41
C PRO A 712 9.21 -4.69 39.17
N SER A 713 10.27 -4.39 38.41
CA SER A 713 10.62 -3.01 38.06
C SER A 713 9.72 -2.43 36.97
N ASN A 714 9.02 -3.29 36.22
CA ASN A 714 8.12 -2.94 35.13
C ASN A 714 6.65 -2.96 35.57
N ILE A 715 6.37 -3.05 36.88
CA ILE A 715 5.04 -2.90 37.45
C ILE A 715 5.09 -1.68 38.36
N GLY A 716 4.42 -0.61 37.95
CA GLY A 716 4.33 0.64 38.71
C GLY A 716 2.95 0.86 39.29
N PHE A 717 2.84 1.82 40.19
CA PHE A 717 1.57 2.15 40.84
C PHE A 717 1.19 3.60 40.58
N THR A 718 -0.09 3.85 40.33
CA THR A 718 -0.63 5.23 40.34
C THR A 718 -0.61 5.81 41.76
N ARG A 719 -0.91 7.11 41.89
CA ARG A 719 -1.08 7.75 43.23
C ARG A 719 -2.12 7.02 44.07
N ASP A 720 -3.18 6.53 43.43
CA ASP A 720 -4.29 5.82 44.08
C ASP A 720 -3.99 4.34 44.37
N GLY A 721 -2.74 3.89 44.13
CA GLY A 721 -2.32 2.53 44.41
C GLY A 721 -2.73 1.49 43.36
N ILE A 722 -3.22 1.90 42.19
CA ILE A 722 -3.61 0.97 41.12
C ILE A 722 -2.34 0.45 40.43
N PRO A 723 -2.13 -0.89 40.33
CA PRO A 723 -0.99 -1.45 39.63
C PRO A 723 -1.17 -1.31 38.12
N LYS A 724 -0.09 -0.89 37.44
CA LYS A 724 -0.01 -0.78 35.99
C LYS A 724 1.29 -1.38 35.48
N LEU A 725 1.18 -2.22 34.46
CA LEU A 725 2.30 -2.75 33.73
C LEU A 725 2.88 -1.67 32.80
N MET A 726 4.18 -1.47 32.86
CA MET A 726 4.93 -0.47 32.11
C MET A 726 6.05 -1.14 31.30
N ASP A 727 6.64 -0.39 30.35
CA ASP A 727 7.80 -0.84 29.58
C ASP A 727 7.59 -2.16 28.81
N PHE A 728 6.64 -2.13 27.85
CA PHE A 728 6.52 -3.17 26.81
C PHE A 728 7.90 -3.50 26.23
N GLY A 729 8.15 -4.78 25.93
CA GLY A 729 9.42 -5.36 25.45
C GLY A 729 9.95 -4.88 24.10
N ILE A 730 9.72 -3.61 23.77
CA ILE A 730 10.34 -2.77 22.75
C ILE A 730 11.90 -2.85 22.81
N ALA A 731 12.47 -3.34 23.92
CA ALA A 731 13.90 -3.40 24.18
C ALA A 731 14.62 -4.69 23.72
N ARG A 732 13.94 -5.71 23.17
CA ARG A 732 14.67 -6.92 22.70
C ARG A 732 15.19 -6.85 21.27
N ALA A 733 14.82 -5.81 20.51
CA ALA A 733 15.41 -5.53 19.19
C ALA A 733 16.95 -5.37 19.26
N THR A 734 17.50 -4.94 20.40
CA THR A 734 18.95 -4.82 20.64
C THR A 734 19.61 -6.12 21.14
N PHE A 735 18.85 -7.08 21.69
CA PHE A 735 19.38 -8.35 22.20
C PHE A 735 19.45 -9.46 21.14
N ASP A 736 18.56 -9.46 20.13
CA ASP A 736 18.62 -10.44 19.03
C ASP A 736 19.95 -10.37 18.26
N ARG A 737 20.60 -9.20 18.19
CA ARG A 737 21.88 -9.02 17.49
C ARG A 737 23.13 -9.46 18.28
N ARG A 738 23.06 -9.59 19.61
CA ARG A 738 24.22 -10.05 20.42
C ARG A 738 24.34 -11.57 20.49
N ARG A 739 23.32 -12.32 20.05
CA ARG A 739 23.40 -13.79 19.93
C ARG A 739 24.38 -14.24 18.84
N ASP A 740 24.54 -13.45 17.78
CA ASP A 740 25.47 -13.76 16.67
C ASP A 740 26.96 -13.61 17.05
N HIS A 741 27.29 -13.12 18.26
CA HIS A 741 28.66 -12.89 18.71
C HIS A 741 29.01 -13.52 20.07
N LEU A 742 28.19 -14.42 20.60
CA LEU A 742 28.48 -15.18 21.84
C LEU A 742 28.83 -16.65 21.59
N THR A 743 29.25 -17.00 20.37
CA THR A 743 29.96 -18.25 20.09
C THR A 743 31.46 -18.03 20.26
N ASP A 744 31.92 -17.99 21.51
CA ASP A 744 33.27 -18.46 21.84
C ASP A 744 33.26 -19.01 23.27
N PRO A 745 33.69 -20.26 23.51
CA PRO A 745 33.67 -20.88 24.82
C PRO A 745 34.87 -20.37 25.63
N PHE A 746 34.66 -19.37 26.48
CA PHE A 746 35.69 -18.98 27.44
C PHE A 746 35.71 -19.91 28.65
N VAL A 747 36.90 -20.47 28.84
CA VAL A 747 37.39 -21.40 29.84
C VAL A 747 37.01 -20.98 31.26
N ALA A 748 36.63 -21.97 32.07
CA ALA A 748 36.42 -21.86 33.50
C ALA A 748 37.76 -21.65 34.23
N ASP A 749 37.76 -20.78 35.24
CA ASP A 749 38.62 -20.95 36.41
C ASP A 749 37.82 -20.54 37.65
N GLU A 750 37.90 -21.42 38.65
CA GLU A 750 37.26 -21.38 39.95
C GLU A 750 37.99 -20.44 40.94
N GLU A 751 37.27 -20.16 42.03
CA GLU A 751 37.72 -19.81 43.39
C GLU A 751 37.83 -18.35 43.87
N ASP A 752 37.25 -18.20 45.06
CA ASP A 752 37.37 -17.18 46.10
C ASP A 752 36.85 -15.74 45.88
N SER A 753 35.62 -15.49 46.36
CA SER A 753 35.46 -14.66 47.56
C SER A 753 34.04 -14.77 48.14
N LEU A 754 34.01 -15.27 49.36
CA LEU A 754 32.87 -15.44 50.26
C LEU A 754 32.29 -14.09 50.76
N LEU A 755 30.96 -14.07 50.89
CA LEU A 755 30.13 -13.34 51.87
C LEU A 755 29.80 -11.84 51.64
N SER A 756 28.49 -11.57 51.80
CA SER A 756 27.78 -10.28 51.99
C SER A 756 27.54 -9.44 50.72
N THR A 757 26.31 -9.02 50.35
CA THR A 757 25.19 -8.59 51.20
C THR A 757 23.85 -8.72 50.45
N THR A 758 22.86 -9.22 51.17
CA THR A 758 21.41 -9.10 50.95
C THR A 758 20.96 -7.63 51.01
N ALA A 759 20.77 -6.96 49.86
CA ALA A 759 20.01 -5.71 49.77
C ALA A 759 19.74 -5.28 48.31
N TRP A 760 18.58 -4.65 48.12
CA TRP A 760 18.29 -3.70 47.03
C TRP A 760 19.45 -2.67 46.88
N PRO A 761 20.28 -2.55 45.82
CA PRO A 761 21.31 -1.51 45.83
C PRO A 761 20.67 -0.12 45.81
N ARG A 762 20.79 0.62 46.91
CA ARG A 762 20.50 2.07 46.96
C ARG A 762 21.79 2.80 46.57
N THR A 763 21.71 3.57 45.48
CA THR A 763 22.75 4.37 44.78
C THR A 763 23.50 3.67 43.63
N PRO A 764 23.62 4.32 42.45
CA PRO A 764 24.42 3.81 41.35
C PRO A 764 25.84 4.36 41.48
N SER A 765 26.73 3.61 42.12
CA SER A 765 28.16 3.71 41.83
C SER A 765 28.55 2.57 40.89
N THR A 766 29.16 2.96 39.78
CA THR A 766 29.87 2.15 38.76
C THR A 766 30.07 0.67 39.11
N LEU A 767 29.14 -0.20 38.69
CA LEU A 767 29.25 -1.65 38.86
C LEU A 767 28.86 -2.39 37.56
N SER A 768 29.72 -3.33 37.19
CA SER A 768 29.85 -4.13 35.96
C SER A 768 28.56 -4.50 35.22
N LEU A 769 28.63 -4.40 33.87
CA LEU A 769 27.65 -4.87 32.88
C LEU A 769 27.12 -6.29 33.16
N SER A 770 27.94 -7.16 33.78
CA SER A 770 27.59 -8.55 34.09
C SER A 770 26.47 -8.70 35.13
N LYS A 771 26.39 -7.83 36.15
CA LYS A 771 25.32 -7.89 37.17
C LYS A 771 23.95 -7.42 36.64
N GLN A 772 23.94 -6.52 35.65
CA GLN A 772 22.71 -6.06 34.98
C GLN A 772 22.11 -7.11 34.04
N LEU A 773 22.95 -7.94 33.42
CA LEU A 773 22.54 -9.08 32.59
C LEU A 773 21.87 -10.18 33.43
N VAL A 774 22.44 -10.52 34.60
CA VAL A 774 21.89 -11.52 35.55
C VAL A 774 20.46 -11.16 35.99
N GLY A 775 20.17 -9.87 36.22
CA GLY A 775 18.86 -9.43 36.73
C GLY A 775 17.69 -9.62 35.76
N THR A 776 17.91 -9.53 34.45
CA THR A 776 16.85 -9.75 33.44
C THR A 776 16.69 -11.25 33.11
N LEU A 777 17.77 -12.03 33.22
CA LEU A 777 17.77 -13.48 32.97
C LEU A 777 16.88 -14.26 33.95
N ALA A 778 16.75 -13.80 35.20
CA ALA A 778 15.99 -14.49 36.25
C ALA A 778 14.47 -14.62 35.96
N TYR A 779 13.94 -13.82 35.04
CA TYR A 779 12.51 -13.82 34.68
C TYR A 779 12.25 -14.46 33.30
N LEU A 780 13.30 -14.97 32.62
CA LEU A 780 13.14 -15.68 31.35
C LEU A 780 12.61 -17.09 31.58
N SER A 781 11.72 -17.53 30.70
CA SER A 781 11.20 -18.88 30.72
C SER A 781 12.23 -19.92 30.22
N PRO A 782 12.13 -21.19 30.64
CA PRO A 782 13.04 -22.25 30.20
C PRO A 782 13.13 -22.37 28.67
N GLU A 783 12.00 -22.29 27.96
CA GLU A 783 11.92 -22.35 26.50
C GLU A 783 12.63 -21.15 25.83
N ALA A 784 12.61 -19.97 26.47
CA ALA A 784 13.34 -18.81 25.97
C ALA A 784 14.86 -18.95 26.13
N LEU A 785 15.31 -19.63 27.18
CA LEU A 785 16.72 -20.01 27.36
C LEU A 785 17.16 -21.05 26.33
N SER A 786 16.26 -21.93 25.89
CA SER A 786 16.47 -22.91 24.82
C SER A 786 16.39 -22.32 23.40
N GLY A 787 15.87 -21.09 23.27
CA GLY A 787 15.79 -20.37 21.99
C GLY A 787 14.53 -20.65 21.18
N GLU A 788 13.50 -21.20 21.81
CA GLU A 788 12.20 -21.45 21.19
C GLU A 788 11.44 -20.13 20.93
N THR A 789 10.45 -20.19 20.04
CA THR A 789 9.62 -19.03 19.70
C THR A 789 8.68 -18.71 20.86
N PRO A 790 8.74 -17.52 21.46
CA PRO A 790 7.91 -17.18 22.62
C PRO A 790 6.44 -17.04 22.21
N ASP A 791 5.55 -17.64 23.00
CA ASP A 791 4.09 -17.44 22.95
C ASP A 791 3.59 -16.81 24.27
N ALA A 792 2.29 -16.87 24.53
CA ALA A 792 1.69 -16.32 25.75
C ALA A 792 2.25 -16.93 27.06
N SER A 793 2.73 -18.18 27.04
CA SER A 793 3.31 -18.85 28.21
C SER A 793 4.55 -18.13 28.72
N PHE A 794 5.27 -17.44 27.84
CA PHE A 794 6.45 -16.65 28.18
C PHE A 794 6.13 -15.56 29.23
N ASP A 795 5.06 -14.80 29.01
CA ASP A 795 4.68 -13.71 29.92
C ASP A 795 4.08 -14.26 31.23
N LEU A 796 3.38 -15.40 31.16
CA LEU A 796 2.83 -16.08 32.33
C LEU A 796 3.93 -16.64 33.24
N TRP A 797 5.03 -17.15 32.67
CA TRP A 797 6.20 -17.54 33.45
C TRP A 797 6.78 -16.36 34.22
N GLY A 798 7.03 -15.24 33.54
CA GLY A 798 7.55 -14.03 34.16
C GLY A 798 6.64 -13.51 35.28
N LEU A 799 5.32 -13.52 35.06
CA LEU A 799 4.33 -13.17 36.09
C LEU A 799 4.39 -14.13 37.28
N SER A 800 4.51 -15.44 37.05
CA SER A 800 4.61 -16.43 38.13
C SER A 800 5.82 -16.20 39.03
N VAL A 801 6.97 -15.88 38.44
CA VAL A 801 8.19 -15.50 39.19
C VAL A 801 7.95 -14.25 40.02
N VAL A 802 7.33 -13.21 39.43
CA VAL A 802 6.99 -11.96 40.15
C VAL A 802 6.10 -12.23 41.36
N LEU A 803 5.05 -13.05 41.21
CA LEU A 803 4.13 -13.38 42.30
C LEU A 803 4.83 -14.16 43.42
N TYR A 804 5.70 -15.10 43.06
CA TYR A 804 6.55 -15.78 44.04
C TYR A 804 7.44 -14.79 44.81
N GLU A 805 8.09 -13.85 44.11
CA GLU A 805 8.93 -12.84 44.78
C GLU A 805 8.12 -11.89 45.68
N CYS A 806 6.84 -11.63 45.35
CA CYS A 806 5.93 -10.88 46.22
C CYS A 806 5.72 -11.60 47.55
N LEU A 807 5.43 -12.91 47.51
CA LEU A 807 5.25 -13.72 48.72
C LEU A 807 6.54 -13.89 49.53
N LEU A 808 7.67 -14.09 48.84
CA LEU A 808 8.96 -14.36 49.48
C LEU A 808 9.62 -13.10 50.06
N GLY A 809 9.28 -11.91 49.57
CA GLY A 809 9.97 -10.65 49.90
C GLY A 809 11.42 -10.58 49.40
N ARG A 810 11.85 -11.56 48.61
CA ARG A 810 13.22 -11.71 48.08
C ARG A 810 13.18 -12.35 46.69
N LYS A 811 14.28 -12.23 45.95
CA LYS A 811 14.39 -12.84 44.62
C LYS A 811 14.31 -14.36 44.66
N LEU A 812 13.56 -14.94 43.72
CA LEU A 812 13.35 -16.39 43.63
C LEU A 812 14.60 -17.09 43.11
N PHE A 813 15.14 -16.62 41.99
CA PHE A 813 16.37 -17.13 41.40
C PHE A 813 17.52 -16.15 41.66
N THR A 814 18.52 -16.62 42.43
CA THR A 814 19.74 -15.88 42.76
C THR A 814 20.98 -16.67 42.34
N GLY A 815 22.15 -16.05 42.30
CA GLY A 815 23.42 -16.69 41.89
C GLY A 815 24.07 -16.01 40.70
N ASP A 816 25.15 -16.59 40.19
CA ASP A 816 25.74 -16.19 38.90
C ASP A 816 24.84 -16.58 37.71
N VAL A 817 25.21 -16.15 36.50
CA VAL A 817 24.45 -16.41 35.27
C VAL A 817 24.19 -17.91 35.05
N HIS A 818 25.20 -18.76 35.26
CA HIS A 818 25.11 -20.20 35.02
C HIS A 818 24.22 -20.88 36.06
N GLN A 819 24.35 -20.49 37.33
CA GLN A 819 23.53 -20.98 38.44
C GLN A 819 22.05 -20.62 38.25
N VAL A 820 21.76 -19.38 37.85
CA VAL A 820 20.39 -18.93 37.57
C VAL A 820 19.79 -19.70 36.39
N MET A 821 20.52 -19.85 35.29
CA MET A 821 20.05 -20.63 34.13
C MET A 821 19.81 -22.10 34.47
N ALA A 822 20.71 -22.72 35.26
CA ALA A 822 20.55 -24.10 35.70
C ALA A 822 19.31 -24.27 36.60
N ARG A 823 19.08 -23.36 37.54
CA ARG A 823 17.90 -23.38 38.44
C ARG A 823 16.59 -23.19 37.67
N ILE A 824 16.55 -22.29 36.70
CA ILE A 824 15.38 -22.10 35.82
C ILE A 824 15.10 -23.40 35.04
N LYS A 825 16.11 -24.01 34.43
CA LYS A 825 15.96 -25.27 33.68
C LYS A 825 15.52 -26.45 34.56
N GLN A 826 15.93 -26.46 35.83
CA GLN A 826 15.55 -27.50 36.79
C GLN A 826 14.14 -27.29 37.38
N GLY A 827 13.55 -26.09 37.25
CA GLY A 827 12.20 -25.79 37.74
C GLY A 827 12.03 -25.88 39.26
N ARG A 828 13.13 -25.90 40.04
CA ARG A 828 13.07 -26.04 41.50
C ARG A 828 12.78 -24.68 42.15
N VAL A 829 11.61 -24.56 42.75
CA VAL A 829 11.18 -23.41 43.55
C VAL A 829 10.96 -23.84 45.01
N PRO A 830 11.15 -22.95 46.00
CA PRO A 830 10.82 -23.27 47.40
C PRO A 830 9.34 -23.58 47.55
N GLU A 831 8.98 -24.61 48.34
CA GLU A 831 7.57 -24.86 48.66
C GLU A 831 6.99 -23.69 49.46
N ILE A 832 5.85 -23.17 49.03
CA ILE A 832 5.18 -22.03 49.68
C ILE A 832 4.82 -22.37 51.14
N SER A 833 4.42 -23.61 51.42
CA SER A 833 4.13 -24.13 52.77
C SER A 833 5.31 -24.02 53.75
N LEU A 834 6.54 -24.04 53.25
CA LEU A 834 7.75 -23.88 54.05
C LEU A 834 8.12 -22.42 54.29
N VAL A 835 7.56 -21.48 53.52
CA VAL A 835 7.88 -20.05 53.60
C VAL A 835 6.75 -19.21 54.21
N LEU A 836 5.50 -19.65 54.05
CA LEU A 836 4.31 -19.06 54.65
C LEU A 836 3.51 -20.17 55.35
N PRO A 837 3.93 -20.61 56.54
CA PRO A 837 3.27 -21.72 57.26
C PRO A 837 1.87 -21.38 57.79
N ASP A 838 1.53 -20.08 57.85
CA ASP A 838 0.25 -19.56 58.36
C ASP A 838 -0.81 -19.33 57.25
N VAL A 839 -0.56 -19.77 56.01
CA VAL A 839 -1.43 -19.58 54.82
C VAL A 839 -2.02 -20.89 54.34
#